data_AF-A0A7C5HUF8-F1
#
_entry.id   AF-A0A7C5HUF8-F1
#
_cell.length_a   1.000
_cell.length_b   1.000
_cell.length_c   1.000
_cell.angle_alpha   90.00
_cell.angle_beta   90.00
_cell.angle_gamma   90.00
#
_symmetry.space_group_name_H-M   'P 1'
#
loop_
_entity.id
_entity.type
_entity.pdbx_description
1 polymer ?
#
loop_
_entity_poly.entity_id
_entity_poly.type
_entity_poly.pdbx_seq_one_letter_code
_entity_poly.pdbx_strand_id
1 'polypeptide(L)'
;MKQIILIILLFSFVILNAFEITGNVKSWELEDFIGFDEVGDCKADFGDITSTFVRIEEGKLFVRLNFDDMVIRKENRIFRDNFSNQNIKMQLKITNNKHLFITRNFNLNATSYRNFDSYFLRTPNSNLLEIELNWYHNFPKENLTFAFDIYLDNQIIDSFSGKGTRNHRGGNCAFVHHGNQGLTYTEVFRGQYPEETSGFDEVLEVHQAALVPGNFHMSGTLITAANWHDPAFNDWLRIGVTGGWVSMLTSAYAQHIMPFVHDDMNNWAVYTEKEMVDYVYNYVPKVAWVPERVWLASGHYPDAGLVDSWLGDNWEQHGVEAVILDDSPHLDNVGWDKSTKITWMNNGNGINLRVIPIHNEFVGKVHYDLNGAKTLVSSTGDYGIAVYGTDWEVAAEMNEHHDTFFLDNYEELIWYCHDNYPAVVTWKLDDAIYNSNFNYPGVDITTGTYFLLGGYDGYGGSNNSWYTDFAATGSHSDFHDPQWNYGTVWWDAYTNLQDAPNNNISQLGWYTMMTNLHETGWHTDGEVSDWIHRYSSHIKNANVYEEASHWYNGEYADTTNAFMSDIDHDGGDELIIHNDKIFMVFEGIGGKANWIFSKDCGGVAVVGSDNVYWSESDGDYNESSNNHVAALSDVSPNYQNDIYSFAIDYVRDNEVQISMYYGVIHKVVRLSPGNDYAEVIYFAGDTDVYVKSGWTPDYLSTLWDVDWERVWDADAAYMGQKNVNSGATVAYILNNGGTYHNGTFEGTLVKGDEIHGYDQFKFLLYAGWTDETYSQLEALQSINLDEFSPELYEFAQIIDNNTVQISFNEGMDDITGENIANYQLSGFTNSYTIDTIERQDNWNLFHINLNENLVAGDEGDIIVNNIEDLNGNAVAPNSSANLQVPNGITPHHIFIDGTNDFDQTTERIQANTDTLFITWDEDYLYIGFESLALDILGDFFVNLDVNQNDTLGASTGSW
;
A
#
# COMPACT_ATOMS: atom_id res chain seq x y z
N MET A 1 -44.53 42.94 -1.93
CA MET A 1 -44.56 42.52 -0.51
C MET A 1 -43.37 41.64 -0.10
N LYS A 2 -42.84 40.76 -0.98
CA LYS A 2 -41.62 39.94 -0.69
C LYS A 2 -40.28 40.72 -0.68
N GLN A 3 -40.14 41.84 -1.40
CA GLN A 3 -38.92 42.66 -1.37
C GLN A 3 -38.79 43.56 -0.12
N ILE A 4 -39.90 43.89 0.56
CA ILE A 4 -39.88 44.71 1.78
C ILE A 4 -39.58 43.84 3.00
N ILE A 5 -39.98 42.56 2.99
CA ILE A 5 -39.63 41.59 4.04
C ILE A 5 -38.14 41.23 3.99
N LEU A 6 -37.53 41.17 2.79
CA LEU A 6 -36.08 40.92 2.65
C LEU A 6 -35.24 42.11 3.15
N ILE A 7 -35.67 43.35 2.91
CA ILE A 7 -34.99 44.55 3.41
C ILE A 7 -35.17 44.73 4.92
N ILE A 8 -36.30 44.30 5.49
CA ILE A 8 -36.51 44.32 6.95
C ILE A 8 -35.76 43.17 7.64
N LEU A 9 -35.59 42.00 7.00
CA LEU A 9 -34.72 40.92 7.51
C LEU A 9 -33.22 41.25 7.39
N LEU A 10 -32.81 42.01 6.38
CA LEU A 10 -31.43 42.49 6.21
C LEU A 10 -31.04 43.62 7.20
N PHE A 11 -32.01 44.31 7.80
CA PHE A 11 -31.76 45.35 8.81
C PHE A 11 -31.98 44.89 10.27
N SER A 12 -32.45 43.66 10.50
CA SER A 12 -32.72 43.14 11.85
C SER A 12 -31.58 42.29 12.45
N PHE A 13 -30.41 42.22 11.83
CA PHE A 13 -29.24 41.48 12.34
C PHE A 13 -27.93 42.28 12.29
N VAL A 14 -28.00 43.60 12.45
CA VAL A 14 -26.85 44.38 12.92
C VAL A 14 -27.27 45.03 14.25
N ILE A 15 -27.47 44.18 15.26
CA ILE A 15 -27.06 44.63 16.59
C ILE A 15 -25.54 44.61 16.48
N LEU A 16 -24.92 45.79 16.40
CA LEU A 16 -23.51 45.93 16.74
C LEU A 16 -23.42 45.43 18.19
N ASN A 17 -23.07 44.16 18.37
CA ASN A 17 -22.74 43.65 19.68
C ASN A 17 -21.45 44.36 20.07
N ALA A 18 -21.47 45.06 21.19
CA ALA A 18 -20.26 45.60 21.79
C ALA A 18 -19.24 44.46 21.96
N PHE A 19 -17.96 44.75 21.77
CA PHE A 19 -16.91 43.75 21.98
C PHE A 19 -16.97 43.15 23.39
N GLU A 20 -16.82 41.83 23.48
CA GLU A 20 -16.81 41.07 24.72
C GLU A 20 -15.58 40.15 24.74
N ILE A 21 -14.99 39.97 25.93
CA ILE A 21 -13.95 38.96 26.13
C ILE A 21 -14.61 37.59 26.27
N THR A 22 -14.18 36.61 25.47
CA THR A 22 -14.88 35.32 25.31
C THR A 22 -13.97 34.10 25.50
N GLY A 23 -12.67 34.31 25.60
CA GLY A 23 -11.65 33.28 25.58
C GLY A 23 -11.33 32.76 24.19
N ASN A 24 -11.85 33.36 23.12
CA ASN A 24 -11.61 32.93 21.75
C ASN A 24 -10.65 33.91 21.04
N VAL A 25 -9.50 33.41 20.62
CA VAL A 25 -8.45 34.16 19.90
C VAL A 25 -8.97 34.85 18.63
N LYS A 26 -9.97 34.26 17.96
CA LYS A 26 -10.58 34.80 16.73
C LYS A 26 -11.50 35.99 16.96
N SER A 27 -11.79 36.36 18.22
CA SER A 27 -12.59 37.56 18.53
C SER A 27 -11.79 38.85 18.33
N TRP A 28 -10.46 38.77 18.38
CA TRP A 28 -9.56 39.91 18.26
C TRP A 28 -9.18 40.15 16.81
N GLU A 29 -8.92 41.41 16.46
CA GLU A 29 -8.49 41.80 15.11
C GLU A 29 -7.02 42.22 15.11
N LEU A 30 -6.39 42.14 13.94
CA LEU A 30 -4.98 42.54 13.78
C LEU A 30 -4.75 44.02 14.13
N GLU A 31 -5.77 44.87 14.03
CA GLU A 31 -5.70 46.27 14.47
C GLU A 31 -5.58 46.44 16.00
N ASP A 32 -5.93 45.41 16.77
CA ASP A 32 -5.76 45.40 18.22
C ASP A 32 -4.35 45.02 18.64
N PHE A 33 -3.56 44.41 17.77
CA PHE A 33 -2.20 43.98 18.06
C PHE A 33 -1.25 45.16 18.30
N ILE A 34 -0.50 45.12 19.41
CA ILE A 34 0.44 46.19 19.79
C ILE A 34 1.90 45.75 19.88
N GLY A 35 2.20 44.44 19.83
CA GLY A 35 3.57 43.93 19.75
C GLY A 35 3.74 42.50 20.29
N PHE A 36 4.84 41.88 19.86
CA PHE A 36 5.36 40.63 20.40
C PHE A 36 6.38 40.91 21.51
N ASP A 37 6.48 39.98 22.46
CA ASP A 37 7.62 39.88 23.37
C ASP A 37 8.68 38.91 22.82
N GLU A 38 9.86 38.91 23.44
CA GLU A 38 10.91 37.93 23.12
C GLU A 38 10.57 36.59 23.77
N VAL A 39 10.37 35.53 22.97
CA VAL A 39 10.03 34.22 23.51
C VAL A 39 11.24 33.58 24.19
N GLY A 40 11.04 33.08 25.41
CA GLY A 40 12.05 32.42 26.23
C GLY A 40 12.89 33.38 27.09
N ASP A 41 12.47 34.64 27.25
CA ASP A 41 13.16 35.61 28.10
C ASP A 41 12.63 35.62 29.57
N CYS A 42 11.54 34.89 29.83
CA CYS A 42 11.04 34.62 31.17
C CYS A 42 12.09 33.98 32.09
N LYS A 43 12.17 34.47 33.33
CA LYS A 43 13.12 33.99 34.36
C LYS A 43 12.64 32.79 35.15
N ALA A 44 11.47 32.25 34.81
CA ALA A 44 10.85 31.09 35.46
C ALA A 44 10.39 30.09 34.38
N ASP A 45 10.00 28.88 34.81
CA ASP A 45 9.54 27.82 33.89
C ASP A 45 8.17 28.09 33.24
N PHE A 46 7.49 29.16 33.68
CA PHE A 46 6.22 29.60 33.12
C PHE A 46 5.99 31.09 33.37
N GLY A 47 5.18 31.71 32.51
CA GLY A 47 4.79 33.12 32.58
C GLY A 47 5.35 34.00 31.47
N ASP A 48 5.89 33.40 30.40
CA ASP A 48 6.49 34.06 29.24
C ASP A 48 5.41 34.66 28.33
N ILE A 49 5.34 35.99 28.21
CA ILE A 49 4.41 36.70 27.34
C ILE A 49 4.85 36.48 25.89
N THR A 50 3.91 36.26 24.98
CA THR A 50 4.21 36.11 23.54
C THR A 50 3.70 37.29 22.74
N SER A 51 2.43 37.63 22.88
CA SER A 51 1.81 38.75 22.16
C SER A 51 0.81 39.53 23.00
N THR A 52 0.66 40.82 22.65
CA THR A 52 -0.24 41.73 23.35
C THR A 52 -1.19 42.45 22.39
N PHE A 53 -2.45 42.53 22.79
CA PHE A 53 -3.52 43.22 22.06
C PHE A 53 -4.28 44.19 22.96
N VAL A 54 -4.74 45.30 22.39
CA VAL A 54 -5.50 46.34 23.08
C VAL A 54 -6.60 46.91 22.18
N ARG A 55 -7.81 46.98 22.73
CA ARG A 55 -8.98 47.62 22.12
C ARG A 55 -9.59 48.65 23.08
N ILE A 56 -10.07 49.77 22.58
CA ILE A 56 -10.86 50.73 23.36
C ILE A 56 -12.17 50.98 22.61
N GLU A 57 -13.28 50.63 23.22
CA GLU A 57 -14.60 50.69 22.60
C GLU A 57 -15.67 50.98 23.67
N GLU A 58 -16.64 51.83 23.35
CA GLU A 58 -17.82 52.14 24.20
C GLU A 58 -17.51 52.47 25.67
N GLY A 59 -16.40 53.16 25.94
CA GLY A 59 -16.00 53.53 27.30
C GLY A 59 -15.39 52.38 28.11
N LYS A 60 -14.97 51.31 27.45
CA LYS A 60 -14.20 50.21 28.01
C LYS A 60 -12.84 50.10 27.33
N LEU A 61 -11.87 49.55 28.06
CA LEU A 61 -10.55 49.18 27.58
C LEU A 61 -10.39 47.68 27.75
N PHE A 62 -10.03 47.02 26.66
CA PHE A 62 -9.78 45.60 26.62
C PHE A 62 -8.31 45.34 26.37
N VAL A 63 -7.77 44.34 27.06
CA VAL A 63 -6.41 43.84 26.87
C VAL A 63 -6.50 42.34 26.64
N ARG A 64 -5.67 41.83 25.73
CA ARG A 64 -5.32 40.42 25.64
C ARG A 64 -3.81 40.26 25.76
N LEU A 65 -3.39 39.31 26.58
CA LEU A 65 -2.03 38.78 26.64
C LEU A 65 -2.08 37.30 26.27
N ASN A 66 -1.18 36.87 25.41
CA ASN A 66 -0.88 35.47 25.21
C ASN A 66 0.41 35.11 25.94
N PHE A 67 0.50 33.84 26.33
CA PHE A 67 1.68 33.25 26.95
C PHE A 67 2.18 32.07 26.11
N ASP A 68 3.43 31.68 26.26
CA ASP A 68 3.95 30.47 25.61
C ASP A 68 3.61 29.22 26.46
N ASP A 69 3.74 29.38 27.77
CA ASP A 69 3.94 28.30 28.74
C ASP A 69 2.92 28.36 29.91
N MET A 70 1.80 29.06 29.73
CA MET A 70 0.72 29.06 30.72
C MET A 70 0.11 27.66 30.88
N VAL A 71 0.07 26.88 29.80
CA VAL A 71 -0.35 25.49 29.78
C VAL A 71 0.69 24.61 29.11
N ILE A 72 0.93 23.45 29.69
CA ILE A 72 1.66 22.35 29.04
C ILE A 72 0.64 21.47 28.34
N ARG A 73 0.85 21.27 27.04
CA ARG A 73 0.13 20.29 26.23
C ARG A 73 0.99 19.03 26.08
N LYS A 74 0.33 17.89 25.91
CA LYS A 74 0.92 16.60 25.56
C LYS A 74 -0.11 15.85 24.73
N GLU A 75 0.31 15.24 23.62
CA GLU A 75 -0.58 14.46 22.74
C GLU A 75 -1.83 15.29 22.37
N ASN A 76 -1.62 16.55 21.96
CA ASN A 76 -2.69 17.49 21.58
C ASN A 76 -3.72 17.81 22.68
N ARG A 77 -3.40 17.51 23.94
CA ARG A 77 -4.31 17.68 25.10
C ARG A 77 -3.66 18.48 26.20
N ILE A 78 -4.49 19.19 26.97
CA ILE A 78 -4.02 19.93 28.14
C ILE A 78 -3.59 18.95 29.21
N PHE A 79 -2.29 18.93 29.48
CA PHE A 79 -1.70 18.12 30.53
C PHE A 79 -1.69 18.88 31.86
N ARG A 80 -1.30 20.16 31.85
CA ARG A 80 -1.17 20.95 33.09
C ARG A 80 -1.34 22.46 32.86
N ASP A 81 -2.13 23.10 33.71
CA ASP A 81 -2.18 24.56 33.85
C ASP A 81 -1.10 25.02 34.85
N ASN A 82 -0.03 25.65 34.34
CA ASN A 82 1.11 26.08 35.14
C ASN A 82 0.77 27.24 36.10
N PHE A 83 -0.32 27.98 35.87
CA PHE A 83 -0.69 29.12 36.72
C PHE A 83 -1.58 28.70 37.90
N SER A 84 -2.25 27.56 37.78
CA SER A 84 -3.15 27.04 38.81
C SER A 84 -2.39 26.75 40.11
N ASN A 85 -2.94 27.22 41.23
CA ASN A 85 -2.34 27.12 42.57
C ASN A 85 -0.99 27.82 42.74
N GLN A 86 -0.57 28.67 41.80
CA GLN A 86 0.64 29.47 41.93
C GLN A 86 0.35 30.87 42.47
N ASN A 87 1.36 31.52 43.05
CA ASN A 87 1.31 32.92 43.45
C ASN A 87 1.76 33.82 42.29
N ILE A 88 1.06 33.69 41.16
CA ILE A 88 1.32 34.43 39.93
C ILE A 88 0.38 35.65 39.80
N LYS A 89 0.94 36.80 39.40
CA LYS A 89 0.20 38.07 39.25
C LYS A 89 0.68 38.81 38.01
N MET A 90 -0.21 39.59 37.41
CA MET A 90 0.16 40.58 36.39
C MET A 90 -0.08 42.00 36.91
N GLN A 91 0.86 42.91 36.62
CA GLN A 91 0.70 44.34 36.83
C GLN A 91 0.59 45.09 35.51
N LEU A 92 -0.53 45.77 35.29
CA LEU A 92 -0.77 46.63 34.13
C LEU A 92 -0.49 48.09 34.48
N LYS A 93 0.37 48.74 33.70
CA LYS A 93 0.63 50.18 33.73
C LYS A 93 0.24 50.82 32.40
N ILE A 94 -0.57 51.88 32.47
CA ILE A 94 -0.95 52.67 31.29
C ILE A 94 -0.43 54.10 31.47
N THR A 95 0.36 54.58 30.51
CA THR A 95 0.96 55.91 30.52
C THR A 95 0.70 56.69 29.23
N ASN A 96 0.75 58.02 29.29
CA ASN A 96 0.83 58.90 28.11
C ASN A 96 1.92 59.94 28.37
N ASN A 97 2.93 60.01 27.51
CA ASN A 97 4.04 60.98 27.63
C ASN A 97 4.67 61.03 29.04
N LYS A 98 4.89 59.85 29.65
CA LYS A 98 5.42 59.65 31.03
C LYS A 98 4.47 59.99 32.18
N HIS A 99 3.23 60.42 31.91
CA HIS A 99 2.21 60.54 32.94
C HIS A 99 1.49 59.19 33.14
N LEU A 100 1.45 58.69 34.37
CA LEU A 100 0.82 57.42 34.74
C LEU A 100 -0.68 57.62 34.99
N PHE A 101 -1.52 56.84 34.30
CA PHE A 101 -2.98 56.91 34.43
C PHE A 101 -3.52 55.76 35.27
N ILE A 102 -3.07 54.54 34.96
CA ILE A 102 -3.56 53.33 35.60
C ILE A 102 -2.38 52.48 36.06
N THR A 103 -2.48 51.99 37.30
CA THR A 103 -1.76 50.81 37.77
C THR A 103 -2.78 49.85 38.37
N ARG A 104 -2.84 48.63 37.84
CA ARG A 104 -3.76 47.57 38.29
C ARG A 104 -2.98 46.28 38.44
N ASN A 105 -3.35 45.49 39.45
CA ASN A 105 -2.76 44.18 39.69
C ASN A 105 -3.86 43.13 39.59
N PHE A 106 -3.58 42.04 38.89
CA PHE A 106 -4.47 40.90 38.71
C PHE A 106 -3.78 39.65 39.26
N ASN A 107 -4.50 38.85 40.05
CA ASN A 107 -4.01 37.55 40.52
C ASN A 107 -4.43 36.49 39.50
N LEU A 108 -3.46 35.86 38.84
CA LEU A 108 -3.73 34.98 37.69
C LEU A 108 -3.96 33.51 38.07
N ASN A 109 -3.91 33.18 39.37
CA ASN A 109 -4.25 31.82 39.84
C ASN A 109 -5.70 31.46 39.49
N ALA A 110 -6.63 32.40 39.63
CA ALA A 110 -8.02 32.19 39.23
C ALA A 110 -8.17 32.24 37.70
N THR A 111 -9.08 31.43 37.15
CA THR A 111 -9.43 31.46 35.72
C THR A 111 -10.31 32.66 35.35
N SER A 112 -10.98 33.28 36.31
CA SER A 112 -11.67 34.55 36.08
C SER A 112 -11.88 35.31 37.38
N TYR A 113 -12.05 36.62 37.26
CA TYR A 113 -12.41 37.47 38.39
C TYR A 113 -13.15 38.71 37.90
N ARG A 114 -14.27 39.02 38.54
CA ARG A 114 -15.09 40.20 38.23
C ARG A 114 -15.29 41.06 39.46
N ASN A 115 -15.12 42.37 39.30
CA ASN A 115 -15.57 43.38 40.24
C ASN A 115 -16.29 44.52 39.50
N PHE A 116 -16.56 45.63 40.18
CA PHE A 116 -17.26 46.78 39.57
C PHE A 116 -16.46 47.50 38.47
N ASP A 117 -15.12 47.47 38.55
CA ASP A 117 -14.23 48.29 37.71
C ASP A 117 -13.48 47.47 36.63
N SER A 118 -13.40 46.15 36.83
CA SER A 118 -12.62 45.24 35.99
C SER A 118 -13.20 43.83 35.95
N TYR A 119 -13.02 43.16 34.82
CA TYR A 119 -13.21 41.73 34.65
C TYR A 119 -11.98 41.15 33.96
N PHE A 120 -11.53 39.97 34.36
CA PHE A 120 -10.59 39.20 33.55
C PHE A 120 -11.06 37.76 33.38
N LEU A 121 -10.65 37.17 32.27
CA LEU A 121 -10.85 35.78 31.89
C LEU A 121 -9.51 35.21 31.43
N ARG A 122 -9.08 34.13 32.05
CA ARG A 122 -7.93 33.32 31.64
C ARG A 122 -8.48 32.05 31.02
N THR A 123 -8.03 31.75 29.81
CA THR A 123 -8.44 30.59 29.02
C THR A 123 -7.21 29.70 28.79
N PRO A 124 -6.96 28.73 29.69
CA PRO A 124 -5.87 27.76 29.58
C PRO A 124 -5.72 27.16 28.19
N ASN A 125 -6.82 26.72 27.57
CA ASN A 125 -6.80 26.03 26.27
C ASN A 125 -6.17 26.84 25.12
N SER A 126 -6.01 28.15 25.26
CA SER A 126 -5.45 29.01 24.22
C SER A 126 -4.30 29.90 24.72
N ASN A 127 -3.66 29.52 25.83
CA ASN A 127 -2.64 30.32 26.52
C ASN A 127 -3.01 31.82 26.65
N LEU A 128 -4.30 32.10 26.89
CA LEU A 128 -4.90 33.41 26.72
C LEU A 128 -5.32 34.03 28.06
N LEU A 129 -5.00 35.31 28.26
CA LEU A 129 -5.55 36.16 29.31
C LEU A 129 -6.20 37.40 28.69
N GLU A 130 -7.49 37.59 28.95
CA GLU A 130 -8.24 38.76 28.54
C GLU A 130 -8.72 39.58 29.73
N ILE A 131 -8.71 40.90 29.60
CA ILE A 131 -9.07 41.84 30.65
C ILE A 131 -9.95 42.92 30.06
N GLU A 132 -11.06 43.20 30.74
CA GLU A 132 -11.95 44.32 30.51
C GLU A 132 -11.83 45.31 31.69
N LEU A 133 -11.66 46.59 31.37
CA LEU A 133 -11.60 47.70 32.33
C LEU A 133 -12.60 48.78 31.93
N ASN A 134 -13.27 49.40 32.90
CA ASN A 134 -13.98 50.65 32.63
C ASN A 134 -12.97 51.75 32.28
N TRP A 135 -13.16 52.41 31.13
CA TRP A 135 -12.24 53.41 30.60
C TRP A 135 -12.86 54.81 30.65
N TYR A 136 -12.63 55.50 31.76
CA TYR A 136 -13.17 56.85 32.02
C TYR A 136 -12.34 57.99 31.40
N HIS A 137 -11.38 57.68 30.54
CA HIS A 137 -10.47 58.65 29.94
C HIS A 137 -10.77 58.84 28.45
N ASN A 138 -10.69 60.08 27.96
CA ASN A 138 -10.93 60.39 26.55
C ASN A 138 -9.62 60.39 25.73
N PHE A 139 -8.82 59.34 25.87
CA PHE A 139 -7.63 59.13 25.06
C PHE A 139 -7.83 57.94 24.12
N PRO A 140 -7.49 58.07 22.83
CA PRO A 140 -7.48 56.95 21.92
C PRO A 140 -6.25 56.07 22.23
N LYS A 141 -6.31 54.77 21.91
CA LYS A 141 -5.29 53.79 22.33
C LYS A 141 -3.89 54.13 21.82
N GLU A 142 -3.81 54.78 20.67
CA GLU A 142 -2.59 55.20 19.97
C GLU A 142 -1.74 56.19 20.79
N ASN A 143 -2.37 56.93 21.70
CA ASN A 143 -1.68 57.90 22.56
C ASN A 143 -1.19 57.30 23.88
N LEU A 144 -1.36 55.99 24.07
CA LEU A 144 -1.05 55.28 25.31
C LEU A 144 0.14 54.34 25.11
N THR A 145 0.88 54.14 26.19
CA THR A 145 1.89 53.09 26.33
C THR A 145 1.42 52.15 27.42
N PHE A 146 1.42 50.86 27.10
CA PHE A 146 1.01 49.75 27.94
C PHE A 146 2.25 49.00 28.37
N ALA A 147 2.40 48.76 29.67
CA ALA A 147 3.44 47.90 30.21
C ALA A 147 2.82 46.86 31.14
N PHE A 148 3.30 45.64 31.03
CA PHE A 148 2.82 44.47 31.76
C PHE A 148 4.02 43.83 32.43
N ASP A 149 3.97 43.68 33.75
CA ASP A 149 4.99 42.92 34.48
C ASP A 149 4.33 41.65 35.04
N ILE A 150 4.89 40.47 34.76
CA ILE A 150 4.47 39.20 35.35
C ILE A 150 5.30 38.94 36.61
N TYR A 151 4.60 38.62 37.70
CA TYR A 151 5.21 38.32 38.99
C TYR A 151 4.95 36.89 39.41
N LEU A 152 6.00 36.16 39.78
CA LEU A 152 5.92 34.90 40.51
C LEU A 152 6.59 35.10 41.88
N ASP A 153 5.88 34.80 42.97
CA ASP A 153 6.38 34.99 44.35
C ASP A 153 6.93 36.40 44.64
N ASN A 154 6.28 37.39 44.02
CA ASN A 154 6.61 38.81 44.08
C ASN A 154 7.96 39.19 43.43
N GLN A 155 8.54 38.33 42.58
CA GLN A 155 9.64 38.67 41.68
C GLN A 155 9.11 38.86 40.27
N ILE A 156 9.61 39.87 39.55
CA ILE A 156 9.29 40.05 38.13
C ILE A 156 10.01 38.95 37.36
N ILE A 157 9.24 38.08 36.73
CA ILE A 157 9.76 36.98 35.90
C ILE A 157 9.78 37.35 34.42
N ASP A 158 8.86 38.20 33.97
CA ASP A 158 8.74 38.62 32.58
C ASP A 158 8.10 40.02 32.47
N SER A 159 8.32 40.76 31.37
CA SER A 159 7.83 42.12 31.16
C SER A 159 7.72 42.59 29.70
N PHE A 160 6.50 42.87 29.24
CA PHE A 160 6.23 43.52 27.96
C PHE A 160 6.00 45.04 28.09
N SER A 161 6.42 45.83 27.10
CA SER A 161 6.06 47.26 26.98
C SER A 161 5.87 47.72 25.53
N GLY A 162 4.65 48.13 25.16
CA GLY A 162 4.29 48.56 23.81
C GLY A 162 3.46 49.86 23.74
N LYS A 163 3.47 50.53 22.59
CA LYS A 163 2.55 51.65 22.30
C LYS A 163 1.22 51.10 21.78
N GLY A 164 0.10 51.73 22.10
CA GLY A 164 -1.22 51.29 21.62
C GLY A 164 -1.48 51.48 20.11
N THR A 165 -0.52 52.05 19.39
CA THR A 165 -0.50 52.05 17.91
C THR A 165 -0.02 50.70 17.40
N ARG A 166 -0.64 50.18 16.33
CA ARG A 166 -0.08 49.08 15.53
C ARG A 166 1.20 49.51 14.80
N ASN A 167 2.32 49.54 15.53
CA ASN A 167 3.65 49.78 14.96
C ASN A 167 4.40 48.47 14.67
N HIS A 168 3.89 47.35 15.18
CA HIS A 168 4.44 46.03 14.92
C HIS A 168 3.73 45.41 13.72
N ARG A 169 4.55 44.83 12.85
CA ARG A 169 4.11 44.02 11.73
C ARG A 169 3.90 42.61 12.25
N GLY A 170 2.83 41.93 11.82
CA GLY A 170 2.52 40.57 12.30
C GLY A 170 3.56 39.54 11.87
N GLY A 171 3.37 38.27 12.19
CA GLY A 171 4.14 37.14 11.66
C GLY A 171 3.34 36.36 10.62
N ASN A 172 4.02 35.80 9.62
CA ASN A 172 3.45 34.89 8.63
C ASN A 172 4.34 33.66 8.47
N CYS A 173 3.72 32.48 8.47
CA CYS A 173 4.41 31.22 8.18
C CYS A 173 3.54 30.27 7.37
N ALA A 174 4.16 29.23 6.83
CA ALA A 174 3.49 28.07 6.28
C ALA A 174 4.27 26.80 6.65
N PHE A 175 3.56 25.68 6.79
CA PHE A 175 4.15 24.39 7.08
C PHE A 175 3.85 23.44 5.93
N VAL A 176 4.91 22.84 5.39
CA VAL A 176 4.89 21.89 4.28
C VAL A 176 5.43 20.56 4.79
N HIS A 177 4.70 19.49 4.50
CA HIS A 177 5.12 18.12 4.77
C HIS A 177 5.11 17.33 3.47
N HIS A 178 6.25 16.71 3.18
CA HIS A 178 6.43 15.87 2.01
C HIS A 178 6.40 14.40 2.41
N GLY A 179 5.30 13.70 2.16
CA GLY A 179 5.23 12.25 2.28
C GLY A 179 5.54 11.59 0.94
N ASN A 180 6.57 10.75 0.91
CA ASN A 180 6.94 9.98 -0.28
C ASN A 180 7.44 8.59 0.12
N GLN A 181 6.81 7.54 -0.42
CA GLN A 181 7.27 6.17 -0.29
C GLN A 181 6.87 5.34 -1.52
N GLY A 182 7.49 4.17 -1.67
CA GLY A 182 6.99 3.10 -2.52
C GLY A 182 5.63 2.57 -2.09
N LEU A 183 4.93 1.85 -2.98
CA LEU A 183 3.58 1.32 -2.75
C LEU A 183 3.44 0.39 -1.53
N THR A 184 4.54 -0.19 -1.06
CA THR A 184 4.55 -1.25 -0.04
C THR A 184 4.90 -0.76 1.36
N TYR A 185 5.45 0.45 1.49
CA TYR A 185 5.92 0.95 2.79
C TYR A 185 4.84 1.81 3.44
N THR A 186 4.03 1.18 4.31
CA THR A 186 2.77 1.76 4.82
C THR A 186 2.79 2.13 6.29
N GLU A 187 3.89 1.81 6.98
CA GLU A 187 4.12 2.18 8.38
C GLU A 187 4.11 3.70 8.58
N VAL A 188 4.39 4.47 7.54
CA VAL A 188 4.30 5.94 7.52
C VAL A 188 2.95 6.48 7.96
N PHE A 189 1.84 5.77 7.73
CA PHE A 189 0.52 6.33 8.04
C PHE A 189 0.25 6.44 9.54
N ARG A 190 0.67 5.44 10.33
CA ARG A 190 0.26 5.22 11.73
C ARG A 190 1.38 4.77 12.66
N GLY A 191 2.61 4.61 12.16
CA GLY A 191 3.71 3.97 12.88
C GLY A 191 3.62 2.44 12.90
N GLN A 192 4.57 1.82 13.60
CA GLN A 192 4.65 0.35 13.80
C GLN A 192 4.10 -0.07 15.17
N TYR A 193 3.60 -1.31 15.29
CA TYR A 193 3.21 -1.91 16.58
C TYR A 193 4.03 -3.16 16.94
N PRO A 194 4.56 -3.33 18.17
CA PRO A 194 4.56 -2.36 19.28
C PRO A 194 5.22 -1.05 18.88
N GLU A 195 4.87 0.06 19.53
CA GLU A 195 5.29 1.41 19.11
C GLU A 195 6.82 1.54 19.13
N GLU A 196 7.41 1.35 17.95
CA GLU A 196 8.85 1.52 17.67
C GLU A 196 9.11 2.77 16.82
N THR A 197 8.06 3.36 16.25
CA THR A 197 8.07 4.61 15.49
C THR A 197 6.64 5.20 15.45
N SER A 198 6.52 6.52 15.50
CA SER A 198 5.28 7.28 15.24
C SER A 198 4.95 7.31 13.73
N GLY A 199 3.83 7.94 13.36
CA GLY A 199 3.35 8.06 11.98
C GLY A 199 2.92 9.48 11.60
N PHE A 200 2.58 9.66 10.32
CA PHE A 200 2.09 10.91 9.75
C PHE A 200 0.83 11.42 10.43
N ASP A 201 0.03 10.52 10.99
CA ASP A 201 -1.17 10.83 11.73
C ASP A 201 -0.94 11.78 12.92
N GLU A 202 0.18 11.64 13.63
CA GLU A 202 0.52 12.52 14.75
C GLU A 202 0.55 14.00 14.34
N VAL A 203 1.16 14.29 13.18
CA VAL A 203 1.20 15.65 12.62
C VAL A 203 -0.22 16.11 12.19
N LEU A 204 -1.04 15.22 11.62
CA LEU A 204 -2.42 15.55 11.26
C LEU A 204 -3.29 15.87 12.48
N GLU A 205 -3.12 15.13 13.58
CA GLU A 205 -3.84 15.37 14.82
C GLU A 205 -3.62 16.79 15.34
N VAL A 206 -2.37 17.26 15.31
CA VAL A 206 -2.01 18.61 15.75
C VAL A 206 -2.72 19.67 14.90
N HIS A 207 -2.66 19.54 13.57
CA HIS A 207 -3.31 20.48 12.66
C HIS A 207 -4.84 20.49 12.82
N GLN A 208 -5.44 19.32 12.98
CA GLN A 208 -6.88 19.18 13.23
C GLN A 208 -7.28 19.80 14.57
N ALA A 209 -6.52 19.54 15.63
CA ALA A 209 -6.81 20.02 16.99
C ALA A 209 -6.66 21.55 17.09
N ALA A 210 -5.63 22.12 16.47
CA ALA A 210 -5.36 23.55 16.49
C ALA A 210 -6.14 24.34 15.43
N LEU A 211 -6.74 23.66 14.43
CA LEU A 211 -7.35 24.28 13.24
C LEU A 211 -6.40 25.26 12.54
N VAL A 212 -5.12 24.90 12.49
CA VAL A 212 -4.05 25.64 11.81
C VAL A 212 -3.79 24.94 10.48
N PRO A 213 -3.75 25.67 9.34
CA PRO A 213 -3.52 25.04 8.05
C PRO A 213 -2.11 24.47 7.92
N GLY A 214 -2.02 23.22 7.46
CA GLY A 214 -0.82 22.59 6.91
C GLY A 214 -0.93 22.38 5.41
N ASN A 215 0.21 22.24 4.74
CA ASN A 215 0.32 21.96 3.31
C ASN A 215 0.96 20.58 3.16
N PHE A 216 0.24 19.63 2.58
CA PHE A 216 0.62 18.22 2.58
C PHE A 216 0.77 17.73 1.16
N HIS A 217 1.92 17.14 0.89
CA HIS A 217 2.16 16.36 -0.30
C HIS A 217 2.12 14.87 0.05
N MET A 218 1.40 14.09 -0.73
CA MET A 218 1.40 12.63 -0.72
C MET A 218 1.81 12.21 -2.13
N SER A 219 2.91 11.47 -2.28
CA SER A 219 3.29 10.97 -3.60
C SER A 219 2.17 10.12 -4.20
N GLY A 220 2.02 10.12 -5.52
CA GLY A 220 1.01 9.31 -6.21
C GLY A 220 1.03 7.84 -5.79
N THR A 221 2.22 7.25 -5.65
CA THR A 221 2.38 5.90 -5.10
C THR A 221 1.83 5.77 -3.68
N LEU A 222 2.06 6.75 -2.81
CA LEU A 222 1.58 6.73 -1.44
C LEU A 222 0.06 6.96 -1.33
N ILE A 223 -0.54 7.76 -2.24
CA ILE A 223 -2.00 7.92 -2.34
C ILE A 223 -2.65 6.56 -2.60
N THR A 224 -2.12 5.81 -3.57
CA THR A 224 -2.58 4.45 -3.90
C THR A 224 -2.34 3.47 -2.74
N ALA A 225 -1.15 3.51 -2.12
CA ALA A 225 -0.83 2.67 -0.97
C ALA A 225 -1.80 2.89 0.19
N ALA A 226 -2.13 4.14 0.50
CA ALA A 226 -3.13 4.47 1.51
C ALA A 226 -4.50 3.90 1.12
N ASN A 227 -4.90 3.99 -0.14
CA ASN A 227 -6.19 3.45 -0.57
C ASN A 227 -6.30 1.92 -0.48
N TRP A 228 -5.18 1.20 -0.50
CA TRP A 228 -5.17 -0.25 -0.27
C TRP A 228 -5.07 -0.60 1.22
N HIS A 229 -4.14 0.03 1.95
CA HIS A 229 -3.75 -0.39 3.30
C HIS A 229 -4.43 0.39 4.44
N ASP A 230 -4.68 1.70 4.28
CA ASP A 230 -5.41 2.53 5.24
C ASP A 230 -6.26 3.61 4.52
N PRO A 231 -7.40 3.23 3.89
CA PRO A 231 -8.25 4.18 3.17
C PRO A 231 -8.75 5.33 4.06
N ALA A 232 -8.84 5.09 5.38
CA ALA A 232 -9.26 6.10 6.34
C ALA A 232 -8.25 7.25 6.48
N PHE A 233 -6.98 7.03 6.15
CA PHE A 233 -5.98 8.10 6.08
C PHE A 233 -6.29 9.09 4.96
N ASN A 234 -6.63 8.59 3.76
CA ASN A 234 -7.06 9.44 2.63
C ASN A 234 -8.36 10.20 2.96
N ASP A 235 -9.31 9.53 3.61
CA ASP A 235 -10.56 10.14 4.07
C ASP A 235 -10.31 11.29 5.06
N TRP A 236 -9.32 11.13 5.95
CA TRP A 236 -8.99 12.14 6.95
C TRP A 236 -8.38 13.39 6.34
N LEU A 237 -7.47 13.25 5.37
CA LEU A 237 -6.96 14.37 4.58
C LEU A 237 -8.08 15.10 3.83
N ARG A 238 -9.01 14.36 3.19
CA ARG A 238 -10.18 14.93 2.51
C ARG A 238 -11.11 15.68 3.47
N ILE A 239 -11.32 15.15 4.68
CA ILE A 239 -12.05 15.85 5.76
C ILE A 239 -11.29 17.11 6.16
N GLY A 240 -9.97 17.06 6.24
CA GLY A 240 -9.12 18.22 6.56
C GLY A 240 -9.16 19.33 5.52
N VAL A 241 -9.25 18.96 4.24
CA VAL A 241 -9.45 19.91 3.13
C VAL A 241 -10.76 20.68 3.36
N THR A 242 -11.86 19.94 3.60
CA THR A 242 -13.17 20.54 3.87
C THR A 242 -13.17 21.35 5.17
N GLY A 243 -12.43 20.89 6.18
CA GLY A 243 -12.24 21.55 7.47
C GLY A 243 -11.36 22.80 7.43
N GLY A 244 -10.64 23.03 6.33
CA GLY A 244 -9.78 24.19 6.12
C GLY A 244 -8.39 24.09 6.75
N TRP A 245 -8.04 22.98 7.40
CA TRP A 245 -6.73 22.78 8.05
C TRP A 245 -5.75 21.93 7.22
N VAL A 246 -6.18 21.38 6.08
CA VAL A 246 -5.31 20.77 5.05
C VAL A 246 -5.40 21.58 3.75
N SER A 247 -4.25 21.73 3.11
CA SER A 247 -4.06 22.12 1.71
C SER A 247 -3.28 20.99 1.05
N MET A 248 -3.76 20.43 -0.05
CA MET A 248 -2.98 19.42 -0.78
C MET A 248 -2.00 20.10 -1.74
N LEU A 249 -0.84 19.48 -1.93
CA LEU A 249 0.15 19.82 -2.94
C LEU A 249 0.18 18.72 -4.01
N THR A 250 0.75 19.00 -5.17
CA THR A 250 1.10 18.00 -6.20
C THR A 250 2.62 17.88 -6.35
N SER A 251 3.10 16.95 -7.15
CA SER A 251 4.50 16.81 -7.59
C SER A 251 4.51 16.07 -8.95
N ALA A 252 5.51 15.23 -9.19
CA ALA A 252 5.50 14.17 -10.19
C ALA A 252 5.13 12.81 -9.56
N TYR A 253 4.16 12.09 -10.15
CA TYR A 253 3.54 10.84 -9.65
C TYR A 253 4.43 9.90 -8.82
N ALA A 254 5.58 9.49 -9.35
CA ALA A 254 6.47 8.51 -8.72
C ALA A 254 7.70 9.11 -8.03
N GLN A 255 7.79 10.44 -7.91
CA GLN A 255 8.96 11.16 -7.39
C GLN A 255 10.29 10.77 -8.04
N HIS A 256 10.27 10.45 -9.34
CA HIS A 256 11.50 10.29 -10.11
C HIS A 256 12.25 11.64 -10.22
N ILE A 257 13.56 11.60 -10.43
CA ILE A 257 14.37 12.83 -10.50
C ILE A 257 14.23 13.45 -11.89
N MET A 258 13.27 14.38 -11.99
CA MET A 258 12.71 14.88 -13.24
C MET A 258 13.72 15.34 -14.32
N PRO A 259 14.81 16.08 -14.02
CA PRO A 259 15.73 16.53 -15.06
C PRO A 259 16.38 15.42 -15.90
N PHE A 260 16.42 14.20 -15.37
CA PHE A 260 17.15 13.09 -15.97
C PHE A 260 16.29 12.21 -16.89
N VAL A 261 15.00 12.52 -17.01
CA VAL A 261 14.06 11.85 -17.91
C VAL A 261 13.50 12.83 -18.95
N HIS A 262 12.71 12.35 -19.90
CA HIS A 262 12.16 13.20 -20.95
C HIS A 262 11.06 14.14 -20.47
N ASP A 263 10.93 15.27 -21.16
CA ASP A 263 9.84 16.23 -20.97
C ASP A 263 8.47 15.54 -20.99
N ASP A 264 8.18 14.68 -21.98
CA ASP A 264 6.90 13.96 -22.05
C ASP A 264 6.65 13.03 -20.84
N MET A 265 7.71 12.48 -20.22
CA MET A 265 7.60 11.67 -18.99
C MET A 265 7.24 12.56 -17.79
N ASN A 266 7.92 13.71 -17.67
CA ASN A 266 7.65 14.70 -16.62
C ASN A 266 6.24 15.28 -16.75
N ASN A 267 5.84 15.62 -17.96
CA ASN A 267 4.53 16.13 -18.35
C ASN A 267 3.43 15.13 -17.94
N TRP A 268 3.59 13.85 -18.32
CA TRP A 268 2.68 12.79 -17.89
C TRP A 268 2.63 12.65 -16.37
N ALA A 269 3.77 12.64 -15.67
CA ALA A 269 3.82 12.40 -14.23
C ALA A 269 3.18 13.53 -13.41
N VAL A 270 3.38 14.79 -13.80
CA VAL A 270 2.78 15.95 -13.12
C VAL A 270 1.29 16.03 -13.39
N TYR A 271 0.86 15.73 -14.63
CA TYR A 271 -0.56 15.59 -14.95
C TYR A 271 -1.23 14.53 -14.08
N THR A 272 -0.66 13.32 -14.07
CA THR A 272 -1.22 12.16 -13.37
C THR A 272 -1.40 12.42 -11.88
N GLU A 273 -0.36 12.90 -11.19
CA GLU A 273 -0.46 13.15 -9.74
C GLU A 273 -1.48 14.24 -9.41
N LYS A 274 -1.50 15.33 -10.19
CA LYS A 274 -2.44 16.42 -9.97
C LYS A 274 -3.89 15.98 -10.17
N GLU A 275 -4.15 15.10 -11.14
CA GLU A 275 -5.47 14.49 -11.32
C GLU A 275 -5.81 13.50 -10.19
N MET A 276 -4.84 12.73 -9.67
CA MET A 276 -5.05 11.87 -8.50
C MET A 276 -5.39 12.68 -7.24
N VAL A 277 -4.71 13.80 -7.01
CA VAL A 277 -5.01 14.70 -5.89
C VAL A 277 -6.43 15.27 -6.00
N ASP A 278 -6.87 15.68 -7.20
CA ASP A 278 -8.24 16.14 -7.41
C ASP A 278 -9.25 15.01 -7.20
N TYR A 279 -8.97 13.81 -7.72
CA TYR A 279 -9.85 12.65 -7.58
C TYR A 279 -10.04 12.24 -6.11
N VAL A 280 -8.95 12.02 -5.37
CA VAL A 280 -8.99 11.45 -4.01
C VAL A 280 -9.40 12.47 -2.96
N TYR A 281 -8.93 13.72 -3.08
CA TYR A 281 -9.12 14.75 -2.06
C TYR A 281 -10.09 15.86 -2.45
N ASN A 282 -10.60 15.86 -3.70
CA ASN A 282 -11.44 16.93 -4.26
C ASN A 282 -10.76 18.30 -4.09
N TYR A 283 -9.49 18.36 -4.48
CA TYR A 283 -8.60 19.50 -4.31
C TYR A 283 -7.78 19.73 -5.58
N VAL A 284 -7.80 20.95 -6.13
CA VAL A 284 -7.00 21.31 -7.30
C VAL A 284 -5.77 22.10 -6.86
N PRO A 285 -4.59 21.47 -6.72
CA PRO A 285 -3.40 22.13 -6.20
C PRO A 285 -2.87 23.21 -7.13
N LYS A 286 -2.33 24.30 -6.55
CA LYS A 286 -1.62 25.38 -7.28
C LYS A 286 -0.13 25.42 -6.99
N VAL A 287 0.30 24.68 -5.99
CA VAL A 287 1.68 24.58 -5.56
C VAL A 287 2.16 23.14 -5.66
N ALA A 288 3.36 22.95 -6.21
CA ALA A 288 3.98 21.65 -6.34
C ALA A 288 5.27 21.52 -5.53
N TRP A 289 5.49 20.34 -4.97
CA TRP A 289 6.80 19.89 -4.51
C TRP A 289 7.63 19.46 -5.73
N VAL A 290 8.92 19.78 -5.74
CA VAL A 290 9.85 19.29 -6.77
C VAL A 290 10.63 18.12 -6.16
N PRO A 291 10.61 16.91 -6.75
CA PRO A 291 11.35 15.76 -6.22
C PRO A 291 12.82 16.11 -5.96
N GLU A 292 13.25 15.90 -4.71
CA GLU A 292 14.57 16.26 -4.21
C GLU A 292 15.03 17.70 -4.48
N ARG A 293 14.08 18.60 -4.79
CA ARG A 293 14.33 19.98 -5.21
C ARG A 293 15.41 20.07 -6.28
N VAL A 294 15.53 19.06 -7.15
CA VAL A 294 16.54 19.04 -8.22
C VAL A 294 16.04 19.90 -9.39
N TRP A 295 16.58 21.11 -9.50
CA TRP A 295 16.24 22.07 -10.55
C TRP A 295 17.42 22.29 -11.50
N LEU A 296 17.35 21.74 -12.70
CA LEU A 296 18.41 21.88 -13.72
C LEU A 296 17.88 22.56 -14.99
N ALA A 297 18.79 23.11 -15.79
CA ALA A 297 18.47 23.79 -17.03
C ALA A 297 19.64 23.76 -18.01
N SER A 298 19.35 23.67 -19.32
CA SER A 298 20.38 23.61 -20.35
C SER A 298 21.27 24.86 -20.36
N GLY A 299 22.58 24.66 -20.48
CA GLY A 299 23.58 25.74 -20.50
C GLY A 299 24.02 26.24 -19.13
N HIS A 300 23.57 25.59 -18.05
CA HIS A 300 23.94 25.88 -16.67
C HIS A 300 24.53 24.65 -16.00
N TYR A 301 25.56 24.83 -15.17
CA TYR A 301 26.13 23.75 -14.36
C TYR A 301 25.33 23.60 -13.06
N PRO A 302 24.99 22.39 -12.60
CA PRO A 302 25.35 21.08 -13.17
C PRO A 302 24.46 20.62 -14.32
N ASP A 303 25.04 19.86 -15.25
CA ASP A 303 24.44 19.52 -16.56
C ASP A 303 24.65 18.07 -16.99
N ALA A 304 25.41 17.25 -16.24
CA ALA A 304 25.62 15.87 -16.62
C ALA A 304 24.31 15.09 -16.57
N GLY A 305 24.06 14.27 -17.61
CA GLY A 305 22.87 13.43 -17.69
C GLY A 305 21.55 14.18 -17.87
N LEU A 306 21.56 15.51 -18.04
CA LEU A 306 20.35 16.30 -18.28
C LEU A 306 19.67 15.85 -19.59
N VAL A 307 18.42 15.39 -19.47
CA VAL A 307 17.59 14.96 -20.61
C VAL A 307 16.51 16.00 -20.89
N ASP A 308 15.78 16.43 -19.86
CA ASP A 308 14.85 17.54 -19.96
C ASP A 308 15.60 18.88 -19.92
N SER A 309 15.52 19.64 -21.00
CA SER A 309 16.26 20.89 -21.13
C SER A 309 15.75 22.04 -20.26
N TRP A 310 14.50 21.97 -19.80
CA TRP A 310 13.87 23.00 -18.97
C TRP A 310 12.59 22.50 -18.28
N LEU A 311 12.61 22.34 -16.96
CA LEU A 311 11.47 21.78 -16.21
C LEU A 311 10.23 22.68 -16.04
N GLY A 312 10.32 23.98 -16.32
CA GLY A 312 9.31 24.94 -15.85
C GLY A 312 7.94 24.81 -16.51
N ASP A 313 7.88 24.36 -17.74
CA ASP A 313 6.65 24.15 -18.52
C ASP A 313 5.86 22.94 -18.05
N ASN A 314 6.55 21.86 -17.65
CA ASN A 314 5.94 20.68 -17.03
C ASN A 314 4.97 21.04 -15.91
N TRP A 315 5.31 22.04 -15.10
CA TRP A 315 4.42 22.52 -14.03
C TRP A 315 3.30 23.42 -14.54
N GLU A 316 3.64 24.48 -15.28
CA GLU A 316 2.68 25.53 -15.65
C GLU A 316 1.53 24.98 -16.51
N GLN A 317 1.82 24.08 -17.43
CA GLN A 317 0.80 23.55 -18.35
C GLN A 317 -0.28 22.72 -17.66
N HIS A 318 0.00 22.20 -16.46
CA HIS A 318 -0.99 21.50 -15.63
C HIS A 318 -1.63 22.38 -14.55
N GLY A 319 -1.41 23.69 -14.62
CA GLY A 319 -2.06 24.68 -13.76
C GLY A 319 -1.40 24.87 -12.40
N VAL A 320 -0.15 24.38 -12.24
CA VAL A 320 0.73 24.75 -11.13
C VAL A 320 1.23 26.17 -11.35
N GLU A 321 1.13 27.02 -10.32
CA GLU A 321 1.52 28.42 -10.41
C GLU A 321 2.70 28.78 -9.51
N ALA A 322 3.15 27.84 -8.66
CA ALA A 322 4.40 27.93 -7.93
C ALA A 322 4.98 26.54 -7.61
N VAL A 323 6.30 26.45 -7.55
CA VAL A 323 7.03 25.26 -7.09
C VAL A 323 7.77 25.57 -5.79
N ILE A 324 7.95 24.56 -4.96
CA ILE A 324 8.72 24.64 -3.73
C ILE A 324 10.17 24.26 -4.03
N LEU A 325 11.10 25.16 -3.72
CA LEU A 325 12.55 24.96 -3.81
C LEU A 325 13.20 25.53 -2.55
N ASP A 326 14.49 25.27 -2.34
CA ASP A 326 15.20 25.82 -1.18
C ASP A 326 15.60 27.29 -1.34
N ASP A 327 15.63 28.04 -0.23
CA ASP A 327 16.22 29.39 -0.20
C ASP A 327 17.71 29.42 -0.65
N SER A 328 18.38 28.28 -0.53
CA SER A 328 19.77 28.03 -0.93
C SER A 328 19.87 26.58 -1.46
N PRO A 329 20.40 26.35 -2.66
CA PRO A 329 21.12 27.32 -3.50
C PRO A 329 20.22 28.15 -4.43
N HIS A 330 18.96 27.73 -4.63
CA HIS A 330 18.12 28.20 -5.75
C HIS A 330 17.90 29.71 -5.79
N LEU A 331 17.83 30.37 -4.62
CA LEU A 331 17.56 31.81 -4.49
C LEU A 331 18.74 32.61 -3.90
N ASP A 332 19.97 32.09 -3.92
CA ASP A 332 21.14 32.82 -3.38
C ASP A 332 21.37 34.19 -4.02
N ASN A 333 20.90 34.38 -5.26
CA ASN A 333 20.96 35.64 -5.99
C ASN A 333 19.91 36.69 -5.57
N VAL A 334 18.91 36.31 -4.76
CA VAL A 334 17.86 37.22 -4.23
C VAL A 334 18.39 38.06 -3.06
N GLY A 335 19.42 37.59 -2.35
CA GLY A 335 20.02 38.29 -1.22
C GLY A 335 19.23 38.11 0.08
N TRP A 336 19.04 39.18 0.87
CA TRP A 336 18.42 39.09 2.21
C TRP A 336 16.97 38.59 2.19
N ASP A 337 16.25 38.83 1.09
CA ASP A 337 14.83 38.47 0.96
C ASP A 337 14.63 37.00 0.52
N LYS A 338 15.71 36.25 0.22
CA LYS A 338 15.66 34.92 -0.41
C LYS A 338 14.83 33.89 0.34
N SER A 339 14.78 33.99 1.66
CA SER A 339 14.10 33.00 2.52
C SER A 339 12.68 33.43 2.94
N THR A 340 12.26 34.64 2.58
CA THR A 340 11.01 35.23 3.11
C THR A 340 10.03 35.68 2.03
N LYS A 341 10.36 35.45 0.75
CA LYS A 341 9.58 35.93 -0.39
C LYS A 341 9.26 34.84 -1.40
N ILE A 342 8.04 34.90 -1.91
CA ILE A 342 7.59 34.13 -3.06
C ILE A 342 8.06 34.87 -4.32
N THR A 343 8.93 34.22 -5.09
CA THR A 343 9.74 34.89 -6.11
C THR A 343 9.28 34.48 -7.50
N TRP A 344 9.10 35.44 -8.42
CA TRP A 344 8.83 35.09 -9.81
C TRP A 344 10.08 34.46 -10.46
N MET A 345 9.87 33.44 -11.29
CA MET A 345 10.94 32.82 -12.07
C MET A 345 11.10 33.55 -13.41
N ASN A 346 12.32 33.98 -13.72
CA ASN A 346 12.70 34.32 -15.08
C ASN A 346 13.00 33.03 -15.84
N ASN A 347 12.44 32.86 -17.03
CA ASN A 347 12.58 31.60 -17.77
C ASN A 347 12.79 31.74 -19.28
N GLY A 348 12.87 32.94 -19.86
CA GLY A 348 13.05 33.13 -21.31
C GLY A 348 11.91 32.61 -22.21
N ASN A 349 11.06 31.73 -21.68
CA ASN A 349 10.01 30.97 -22.35
C ASN A 349 8.60 31.56 -22.12
N GLY A 350 8.49 32.59 -21.27
CA GLY A 350 7.23 33.28 -21.01
C GLY A 350 6.29 32.56 -20.03
N ILE A 351 6.82 31.57 -19.32
CA ILE A 351 6.15 30.83 -18.26
C ILE A 351 5.95 31.74 -17.04
N ASN A 352 4.82 31.62 -16.36
CA ASN A 352 4.40 32.41 -15.22
C ASN A 352 4.43 31.59 -13.94
N LEU A 353 5.59 31.03 -13.62
CA LEU A 353 5.84 30.20 -12.43
C LEU A 353 6.53 31.02 -11.32
N ARG A 354 6.17 30.73 -10.06
CA ARG A 354 6.81 31.29 -8.87
C ARG A 354 7.61 30.21 -8.14
N VAL A 355 8.57 30.64 -7.33
CA VAL A 355 9.31 29.81 -6.40
C VAL A 355 8.96 30.19 -4.98
N ILE A 356 8.58 29.20 -4.18
CA ILE A 356 8.36 29.32 -2.75
C ILE A 356 9.59 28.74 -2.06
N PRO A 357 10.41 29.57 -1.39
CA PRO A 357 11.61 29.09 -0.71
C PRO A 357 11.26 28.37 0.60
N ILE A 358 11.77 27.14 0.76
CA ILE A 358 11.96 26.56 2.09
C ILE A 358 12.99 27.42 2.82
N HIS A 359 12.61 27.91 4.00
CA HIS A 359 13.49 28.71 4.84
C HIS A 359 14.36 27.78 5.68
N ASN A 360 15.57 27.47 5.21
CA ASN A 360 16.43 26.44 5.81
C ASN A 360 16.75 26.70 7.30
N GLU A 361 17.01 27.95 7.67
CA GLU A 361 17.19 28.33 9.09
C GLU A 361 15.93 28.09 9.92
N PHE A 362 14.73 28.34 9.35
CA PHE A 362 13.49 28.10 10.07
C PHE A 362 13.30 26.60 10.32
N VAL A 363 13.51 25.74 9.32
CA VAL A 363 13.46 24.28 9.47
C VAL A 363 14.38 23.80 10.60
N GLY A 364 15.66 24.17 10.54
CA GLY A 364 16.62 23.79 11.59
C GLY A 364 16.27 24.34 12.98
N LYS A 365 15.64 25.52 13.06
CA LYS A 365 15.15 26.06 14.33
C LYS A 365 13.94 25.30 14.87
N VAL A 366 13.00 24.88 14.02
CA VAL A 366 11.89 24.02 14.48
C VAL A 366 12.45 22.76 15.13
N HIS A 367 13.44 22.13 14.51
CA HIS A 367 14.02 20.89 15.02
C HIS A 367 14.88 21.09 16.26
N TYR A 368 15.69 22.16 16.34
CA TYR A 368 16.74 22.28 17.37
C TYR A 368 16.72 23.54 18.25
N ASP A 369 15.88 24.54 17.95
CA ASP A 369 15.81 25.84 18.64
C ASP A 369 14.39 26.44 18.55
N LEU A 370 13.44 25.80 19.24
CA LEU A 370 12.02 26.13 19.17
C LEU A 370 11.71 27.61 19.50
N ASN A 371 12.35 28.19 20.52
CA ASN A 371 12.16 29.61 20.86
C ASN A 371 12.68 30.52 19.74
N GLY A 372 13.80 30.14 19.12
CA GLY A 372 14.28 30.79 17.91
C GLY A 372 13.29 30.68 16.75
N ALA A 373 12.63 29.53 16.58
CA ALA A 373 11.62 29.32 15.55
C ALA A 373 10.40 30.23 15.75
N LYS A 374 9.87 30.28 16.98
CA LYS A 374 8.76 31.18 17.40
C LYS A 374 9.12 32.65 17.15
N THR A 375 10.34 33.04 17.50
CA THR A 375 10.87 34.39 17.27
C THR A 375 11.00 34.72 15.78
N LEU A 376 11.48 33.77 14.97
CA LEU A 376 11.63 33.93 13.52
C LEU A 376 10.27 34.18 12.88
N VAL A 377 9.25 33.35 13.18
CA VAL A 377 7.87 33.53 12.69
C VAL A 377 7.36 34.94 12.99
N SER A 378 7.51 35.38 14.23
CA SER A 378 7.08 36.71 14.69
C SER A 378 7.85 37.88 14.08
N SER A 379 9.03 37.62 13.50
CA SER A 379 9.89 38.64 12.87
C SER A 379 9.63 38.86 11.38
N THR A 380 8.90 37.95 10.72
CA THR A 380 8.66 37.98 9.26
C THR A 380 7.93 39.24 8.78
N GLY A 381 7.09 39.85 9.62
CA GLY A 381 6.39 41.09 9.30
C GLY A 381 5.29 40.90 8.26
N ASP A 382 4.64 42.01 7.87
CA ASP A 382 3.53 42.06 6.91
C ASP A 382 3.95 41.68 5.48
N TYR A 383 5.25 41.58 5.23
CA TYR A 383 5.84 41.43 3.90
C TYR A 383 6.69 40.16 3.74
N GLY A 384 6.96 39.40 4.79
CA GLY A 384 7.68 38.14 4.70
C GLY A 384 6.77 36.97 5.03
N ILE A 385 7.11 35.78 4.55
CA ILE A 385 6.54 34.51 4.97
C ILE A 385 7.69 33.53 5.23
N ALA A 386 7.72 32.87 6.39
CA ALA A 386 8.66 31.80 6.66
C ALA A 386 8.02 30.45 6.34
N VAL A 387 8.60 29.68 5.42
CA VAL A 387 8.07 28.38 5.03
C VAL A 387 8.94 27.29 5.65
N TYR A 388 8.33 26.49 6.52
CA TYR A 388 8.88 25.22 6.97
C TYR A 388 8.53 24.17 5.91
N GLY A 389 9.51 23.40 5.46
CA GLY A 389 9.30 22.30 4.53
C GLY A 389 10.38 21.24 4.71
N THR A 390 9.96 19.99 4.87
CA THR A 390 10.82 18.81 5.03
C THR A 390 9.98 17.55 4.80
N ASP A 391 10.65 16.41 4.73
CA ASP A 391 10.01 15.10 4.69
C ASP A 391 9.13 14.93 5.94
N TRP A 392 7.93 14.40 5.73
CA TRP A 392 6.91 14.30 6.78
C TRP A 392 7.39 13.40 7.93
N GLU A 393 8.15 12.37 7.60
CA GLU A 393 8.86 11.45 8.48
C GLU A 393 9.66 12.19 9.56
N VAL A 394 10.28 13.33 9.25
CA VAL A 394 11.09 14.10 10.21
C VAL A 394 10.21 14.77 11.27
N ALA A 395 9.14 15.43 10.85
CA ALA A 395 8.20 16.09 11.77
C ALA A 395 7.40 15.07 12.60
N ALA A 396 7.18 13.89 12.03
CA ALA A 396 6.52 12.77 12.66
C ALA A 396 7.46 11.88 13.49
N GLU A 397 8.73 12.23 13.67
CA GLU A 397 9.72 11.43 14.44
C GLU A 397 9.84 9.96 14.00
N MET A 398 9.80 9.73 12.69
CA MET A 398 9.92 8.40 12.13
C MET A 398 11.38 7.97 11.93
N ASN A 399 11.60 6.66 11.84
CA ASN A 399 12.89 6.05 11.47
C ASN A 399 14.05 6.54 12.34
N GLU A 400 15.11 7.10 11.75
CA GLU A 400 16.28 7.63 12.47
C GLU A 400 15.97 8.83 13.38
N HIS A 401 14.75 9.37 13.31
CA HIS A 401 14.26 10.47 14.14
C HIS A 401 13.38 10.01 15.31
N HIS A 402 13.19 8.71 15.49
CA HIS A 402 12.49 8.17 16.66
C HIS A 402 13.21 8.55 17.96
N ASP A 403 12.45 8.71 19.04
CA ASP A 403 12.92 9.16 20.37
C ASP A 403 13.64 10.53 20.36
N THR A 404 13.36 11.39 19.37
CA THR A 404 13.87 12.77 19.36
C THR A 404 12.91 13.72 20.10
N PHE A 405 12.80 14.97 19.62
CA PHE A 405 11.93 16.01 20.17
C PHE A 405 11.37 16.90 19.05
N PHE A 406 11.44 16.41 17.81
CA PHE A 406 11.01 17.12 16.62
C PHE A 406 9.48 17.22 16.55
N LEU A 407 8.76 16.16 16.89
CA LEU A 407 7.29 16.15 16.93
C LEU A 407 6.79 17.04 18.07
N ASP A 408 7.40 16.91 19.27
CA ASP A 408 7.09 17.79 20.42
C ASP A 408 7.30 19.27 20.06
N ASN A 409 8.45 19.61 19.46
CA ASN A 409 8.73 20.97 19.02
C ASN A 409 7.77 21.45 17.94
N TYR A 410 7.42 20.58 16.99
CA TYR A 410 6.48 20.87 15.93
C TYR A 410 5.08 21.16 16.49
N GLU A 411 4.58 20.29 17.39
CA GLU A 411 3.30 20.47 18.09
C GLU A 411 3.27 21.84 18.81
N GLU A 412 4.31 22.14 19.60
CA GLU A 412 4.38 23.41 20.34
C GLU A 412 4.38 24.63 19.40
N LEU A 413 5.03 24.55 18.25
CA LEU A 413 5.06 25.65 17.27
C LEU A 413 3.70 25.86 16.59
N ILE A 414 2.96 24.78 16.29
CA ILE A 414 1.59 24.89 15.76
C ILE A 414 0.66 25.53 16.79
N TRP A 415 0.75 25.13 18.06
CA TRP A 415 -0.02 25.77 19.13
C TRP A 415 0.38 27.23 19.35
N TYR A 416 1.67 27.57 19.22
CA TYR A 416 2.12 28.96 19.23
C TYR A 416 1.43 29.78 18.12
N CYS A 417 1.32 29.25 16.91
CA CYS A 417 0.63 29.91 15.81
C CYS A 417 -0.87 30.11 16.09
N HIS A 418 -1.55 29.07 16.62
CA HIS A 418 -2.95 29.16 17.04
C HIS A 418 -3.15 30.24 18.12
N ASP A 419 -2.35 30.18 19.19
CA ASP A 419 -2.51 31.03 20.37
C ASP A 419 -2.22 32.50 20.05
N ASN A 420 -1.33 32.78 19.09
CA ASN A 420 -0.97 34.14 18.66
C ASN A 420 -1.81 34.69 17.50
N TYR A 421 -2.82 33.97 16.99
CA TYR A 421 -3.72 34.50 15.98
C TYR A 421 -4.54 35.71 16.51
N PRO A 422 -4.71 36.82 15.76
CA PRO A 422 -4.27 37.07 14.37
C PRO A 422 -2.91 37.76 14.22
N ALA A 423 -2.11 37.90 15.28
CA ALA A 423 -0.78 38.49 15.16
C ALA A 423 0.18 37.59 14.37
N VAL A 424 0.06 36.27 14.51
CA VAL A 424 0.66 35.27 13.61
C VAL A 424 -0.42 34.71 12.68
N VAL A 425 -0.13 34.62 11.40
CA VAL A 425 -1.00 34.03 10.38
C VAL A 425 -0.29 32.86 9.71
N THR A 426 -0.87 31.68 9.81
CA THR A 426 -0.42 30.49 9.07
C THR A 426 -1.17 30.40 7.75
N TRP A 427 -0.44 30.13 6.66
CA TRP A 427 -0.96 30.16 5.30
C TRP A 427 -1.06 28.77 4.69
N LYS A 428 -2.16 28.55 3.96
CA LYS A 428 -2.14 27.64 2.81
C LYS A 428 -1.32 28.28 1.71
N LEU A 429 -0.42 27.55 1.08
CA LEU A 429 0.47 28.11 0.06
C LEU A 429 -0.31 28.56 -1.17
N ASP A 430 -1.38 27.85 -1.54
CA ASP A 430 -2.30 28.24 -2.61
C ASP A 430 -2.93 29.63 -2.38
N ASP A 431 -3.13 30.04 -1.13
CA ASP A 431 -3.57 31.40 -0.79
C ASP A 431 -2.40 32.39 -0.73
N ALA A 432 -1.24 31.93 -0.21
CA ALA A 432 -0.05 32.76 -0.01
C ALA A 432 0.48 33.32 -1.34
N ILE A 433 0.46 32.54 -2.42
CA ILE A 433 0.95 32.98 -3.74
C ILE A 433 0.18 34.19 -4.29
N TYR A 434 -1.08 34.42 -3.86
CA TYR A 434 -1.87 35.57 -4.29
C TYR A 434 -1.74 36.78 -3.35
N ASN A 435 -1.02 36.65 -2.23
CA ASN A 435 -0.72 37.77 -1.36
C ASN A 435 0.44 38.61 -1.91
N SER A 436 0.12 39.77 -2.47
CA SER A 436 1.10 40.67 -3.09
C SER A 436 2.22 41.14 -2.17
N ASN A 437 2.05 41.06 -0.84
CA ASN A 437 3.10 41.44 0.10
C ASN A 437 4.27 40.46 0.13
N PHE A 438 4.04 39.19 -0.22
CA PHE A 438 5.06 38.15 -0.25
C PHE A 438 5.84 38.12 -1.56
N ASN A 439 5.41 38.87 -2.58
CA ASN A 439 6.03 38.85 -3.89
C ASN A 439 7.44 39.45 -3.89
N TYR A 440 8.32 38.83 -4.67
CA TYR A 440 9.60 39.37 -5.11
C TYR A 440 9.68 39.38 -6.66
N PRO A 441 10.35 40.36 -7.29
CA PRO A 441 10.53 40.42 -8.74
C PRO A 441 11.15 39.16 -9.35
N GLY A 442 11.06 39.03 -10.68
CA GLY A 442 11.62 37.92 -11.44
C GLY A 442 13.13 37.73 -11.27
N VAL A 443 13.57 36.50 -10.97
CA VAL A 443 14.99 36.11 -10.88
C VAL A 443 15.27 34.84 -11.66
N ASP A 444 16.52 34.69 -12.13
CA ASP A 444 16.99 33.44 -12.71
C ASP A 444 17.24 32.45 -11.57
N ILE A 445 16.66 31.25 -11.63
CA ILE A 445 16.82 30.26 -10.56
C ILE A 445 18.16 29.56 -10.70
N THR A 446 18.94 29.52 -9.61
CA THR A 446 20.21 28.81 -9.59
C THR A 446 19.95 27.32 -9.73
N THR A 447 20.64 26.66 -10.66
CA THR A 447 20.53 25.21 -10.86
C THR A 447 21.20 24.44 -9.73
N GLY A 448 20.60 23.34 -9.29
CA GLY A 448 21.12 22.49 -8.23
C GLY A 448 20.04 21.73 -7.47
N THR A 449 20.36 21.34 -6.24
CA THR A 449 19.47 20.75 -5.24
C THR A 449 19.92 21.22 -3.86
N TYR A 450 19.20 20.87 -2.80
CA TYR A 450 19.53 21.22 -1.43
C TYR A 450 20.90 20.65 -1.00
N PHE A 451 21.54 21.36 -0.07
CA PHE A 451 22.98 21.20 0.19
C PHE A 451 23.39 19.81 0.71
N LEU A 452 22.53 19.15 1.50
CA LEU A 452 22.82 17.82 2.08
C LEU A 452 22.99 16.76 0.98
N LEU A 453 22.23 16.87 -0.10
CA LEU A 453 22.24 15.94 -1.22
C LEU A 453 23.21 16.38 -2.33
N GLY A 454 23.22 17.68 -2.64
CA GLY A 454 23.91 18.19 -3.83
C GLY A 454 25.29 18.81 -3.61
N GLY A 455 25.62 19.16 -2.36
CA GLY A 455 26.77 20.02 -2.07
C GLY A 455 26.75 21.29 -2.92
N TYR A 456 27.86 21.57 -3.62
CA TYR A 456 27.96 22.69 -4.57
C TYR A 456 27.84 22.27 -6.04
N ASP A 457 27.76 20.97 -6.31
CA ASP A 457 28.11 20.41 -7.61
C ASP A 457 26.98 19.65 -8.29
N GLY A 458 25.86 19.33 -7.62
CA GLY A 458 24.69 18.68 -8.22
C GLY A 458 24.29 17.37 -7.55
N TYR A 459 23.27 16.71 -8.08
CA TYR A 459 22.68 15.50 -7.48
C TYR A 459 23.75 14.43 -7.20
N GLY A 460 23.99 14.14 -5.92
CA GLY A 460 25.04 13.24 -5.46
C GLY A 460 26.41 13.87 -5.16
N GLY A 461 26.47 15.20 -5.00
CA GLY A 461 27.66 15.92 -4.51
C GLY A 461 28.76 16.15 -5.55
N SER A 462 28.52 15.81 -6.82
CA SER A 462 29.35 16.19 -7.97
C SER A 462 28.44 16.52 -9.17
N ASN A 463 28.97 16.75 -10.39
CA ASN A 463 28.15 17.04 -11.58
C ASN A 463 27.21 15.85 -11.90
N ASN A 464 26.06 15.83 -11.22
CA ASN A 464 25.01 14.81 -11.23
C ASN A 464 25.54 13.36 -11.17
N SER A 465 26.53 13.09 -10.32
CA SER A 465 27.23 11.79 -10.30
C SER A 465 26.31 10.62 -10.03
N TRP A 466 25.34 10.76 -9.13
CA TRP A 466 24.45 9.67 -8.75
C TRP A 466 23.64 9.17 -9.96
N TYR A 467 23.08 10.09 -10.74
CA TYR A 467 22.40 9.70 -11.98
C TYR A 467 23.36 9.10 -13.01
N THR A 468 24.56 9.69 -13.20
CA THR A 468 25.50 9.14 -14.19
C THR A 468 26.02 7.75 -13.83
N ASP A 469 26.15 7.43 -12.54
CA ASP A 469 26.55 6.12 -12.05
C ASP A 469 25.41 5.12 -12.25
N PHE A 470 24.21 5.46 -11.77
CA PHE A 470 22.98 4.71 -11.99
C PHE A 470 22.75 4.37 -13.47
N ALA A 471 22.75 5.37 -14.35
CA ALA A 471 22.49 5.17 -15.77
C ALA A 471 23.56 4.30 -16.45
N ALA A 472 24.77 4.21 -15.89
CA ALA A 472 25.86 3.37 -16.39
C ALA A 472 25.91 1.97 -15.75
N THR A 473 25.14 1.73 -14.70
CA THR A 473 25.12 0.47 -13.97
C THR A 473 24.31 -0.59 -14.73
N GLY A 474 24.87 -1.79 -14.86
CA GLY A 474 24.21 -2.91 -15.54
C GLY A 474 22.88 -3.27 -14.85
N SER A 475 21.83 -3.50 -15.65
CA SER A 475 20.54 -3.94 -15.11
C SER A 475 20.64 -5.37 -14.61
N HIS A 476 20.14 -5.67 -13.40
CA HIS A 476 20.31 -7.00 -12.81
C HIS A 476 19.42 -8.07 -13.45
N SER A 477 18.32 -7.65 -14.07
CA SER A 477 17.39 -8.47 -14.85
C SER A 477 17.76 -8.59 -16.33
N ASP A 478 18.82 -7.95 -16.81
CA ASP A 478 19.18 -7.97 -18.23
C ASP A 478 20.17 -9.10 -18.58
N PHE A 479 19.83 -9.86 -19.62
CA PHE A 479 20.52 -11.05 -20.12
C PHE A 479 21.18 -10.84 -21.49
N HIS A 480 21.22 -9.62 -22.03
CA HIS A 480 21.94 -9.31 -23.26
C HIS A 480 23.46 -9.54 -23.14
N ASP A 481 24.14 -9.79 -24.27
CA ASP A 481 25.62 -9.80 -24.36
C ASP A 481 26.12 -8.78 -25.40
N PRO A 482 26.63 -7.60 -24.98
CA PRO A 482 26.83 -7.17 -23.59
C PRO A 482 25.54 -6.74 -22.88
N GLN A 483 25.53 -6.87 -21.56
CA GLN A 483 24.43 -6.47 -20.68
C GLN A 483 24.09 -4.98 -20.84
N TRP A 484 22.81 -4.65 -20.91
CA TRP A 484 22.30 -3.28 -20.91
C TRP A 484 22.36 -2.67 -19.51
N ASN A 485 22.51 -1.36 -19.47
CA ASN A 485 22.47 -0.59 -18.23
C ASN A 485 21.09 0.02 -18.00
N TYR A 486 20.81 0.48 -16.77
CA TYR A 486 19.51 1.08 -16.46
C TYR A 486 19.19 2.28 -17.37
N GLY A 487 20.20 3.05 -17.77
CA GLY A 487 20.06 4.15 -18.73
C GLY A 487 19.53 3.73 -20.11
N THR A 488 19.90 2.53 -20.55
CA THR A 488 19.43 1.94 -21.82
C THR A 488 18.03 1.36 -21.65
N VAL A 489 17.80 0.62 -20.55
CA VAL A 489 16.51 -0.03 -20.26
C VAL A 489 15.37 0.99 -20.19
N TRP A 490 15.51 2.07 -19.40
CA TRP A 490 14.42 3.05 -19.29
C TRP A 490 14.21 3.84 -20.59
N TRP A 491 15.29 4.11 -21.34
CA TRP A 491 15.20 4.79 -22.63
C TRP A 491 14.42 3.95 -23.66
N ASP A 492 14.69 2.63 -23.67
CA ASP A 492 14.02 1.68 -24.54
C ASP A 492 12.52 1.63 -24.23
N ALA A 493 12.17 1.38 -22.96
CA ALA A 493 10.78 1.39 -22.49
C ALA A 493 10.04 2.68 -22.84
N TYR A 494 10.67 3.84 -22.61
CA TYR A 494 10.11 5.14 -22.99
C TYR A 494 9.85 5.26 -24.50
N THR A 495 10.80 4.82 -25.32
CA THR A 495 10.69 4.94 -26.78
C THR A 495 9.54 4.08 -27.32
N ASN A 496 9.40 2.86 -26.82
CA ASN A 496 8.31 1.96 -27.22
C ASN A 496 6.96 2.52 -26.75
N LEU A 497 6.84 2.95 -25.49
CA LEU A 497 5.60 3.52 -24.95
C LEU A 497 5.15 4.81 -25.67
N GLN A 498 6.08 5.57 -26.26
CA GLN A 498 5.76 6.73 -27.10
C GLN A 498 5.14 6.34 -28.45
N ASP A 499 5.56 5.21 -29.03
CA ASP A 499 5.03 4.68 -30.28
C ASP A 499 3.75 3.84 -30.08
N ALA A 500 3.47 3.44 -28.84
CA ALA A 500 2.31 2.66 -28.42
C ALA A 500 0.96 3.36 -28.69
N PRO A 501 -0.10 2.63 -29.06
CA PRO A 501 -1.46 3.14 -29.09
C PRO A 501 -1.90 3.65 -27.71
N ASN A 502 -2.41 4.88 -27.62
CA ASN A 502 -2.91 5.42 -26.36
C ASN A 502 -4.23 4.74 -25.94
N ASN A 503 -4.14 3.79 -25.01
CA ASN A 503 -5.25 3.05 -24.43
C ASN A 503 -4.92 2.68 -22.97
N ASN A 504 -5.85 2.06 -22.26
CA ASN A 504 -5.69 1.73 -20.85
C ASN A 504 -4.48 0.81 -20.57
N ILE A 505 -4.13 -0.09 -21.49
CA ILE A 505 -3.00 -1.01 -21.30
C ILE A 505 -1.67 -0.24 -21.42
N SER A 506 -1.49 0.60 -22.44
CA SER A 506 -0.27 1.41 -22.55
C SER A 506 -0.17 2.46 -21.45
N GLN A 507 -1.28 3.03 -20.98
CA GLN A 507 -1.28 3.88 -19.79
C GLN A 507 -0.75 3.14 -18.57
N LEU A 508 -1.13 1.88 -18.35
CA LEU A 508 -0.56 1.07 -17.28
C LEU A 508 0.95 0.85 -17.45
N GLY A 509 1.43 0.67 -18.68
CA GLY A 509 2.87 0.65 -18.98
C GLY A 509 3.59 1.94 -18.57
N TRP A 510 2.97 3.12 -18.79
CA TRP A 510 3.49 4.39 -18.28
C TRP A 510 3.56 4.41 -16.75
N TYR A 511 2.53 3.95 -16.05
CA TYR A 511 2.58 3.80 -14.59
C TYR A 511 3.71 2.88 -14.15
N THR A 512 3.88 1.72 -14.81
CA THR A 512 4.93 0.73 -14.48
C THR A 512 6.31 1.33 -14.65
N MET A 513 6.59 1.97 -15.78
CA MET A 513 7.89 2.61 -16.03
C MET A 513 8.16 3.71 -15.01
N MET A 514 7.20 4.62 -14.78
CA MET A 514 7.41 5.76 -13.91
C MET A 514 7.57 5.35 -12.44
N THR A 515 6.79 4.38 -11.96
CA THR A 515 6.98 3.86 -10.59
C THR A 515 8.34 3.20 -10.40
N ASN A 516 8.84 2.46 -11.40
CA ASN A 516 10.15 1.84 -11.32
C ASN A 516 11.34 2.80 -11.53
N LEU A 517 11.06 4.09 -11.78
CA LEU A 517 12.04 5.19 -11.77
C LEU A 517 12.04 5.98 -10.45
N HIS A 518 11.31 5.52 -9.43
CA HIS A 518 11.20 6.16 -8.12
C HIS A 518 12.56 6.57 -7.56
N GLU A 519 12.68 7.85 -7.16
CA GLU A 519 13.91 8.43 -6.58
C GLU A 519 15.19 8.13 -7.39
N THR A 520 15.04 8.17 -8.71
CA THR A 520 16.04 7.80 -9.73
C THR A 520 17.50 7.94 -9.29
N GLY A 521 18.19 6.80 -9.19
CA GLY A 521 19.63 6.75 -8.92
C GLY A 521 20.04 7.12 -7.50
N TRP A 522 19.16 6.98 -6.50
CA TRP A 522 19.54 7.14 -5.10
C TRP A 522 20.72 6.25 -4.70
N HIS A 523 21.54 6.73 -3.77
CA HIS A 523 22.71 5.99 -3.27
C HIS A 523 22.66 5.80 -1.75
N THR A 524 23.16 4.66 -1.30
CA THR A 524 23.42 4.35 0.11
C THR A 524 24.88 3.98 0.26
N ASP A 525 25.57 4.59 1.23
CA ASP A 525 27.00 4.34 1.48
C ASP A 525 27.93 4.52 0.26
N GLY A 526 27.50 5.31 -0.73
CA GLY A 526 28.27 5.67 -1.91
C GLY A 526 28.11 4.74 -3.11
N GLU A 527 27.17 3.78 -3.06
CA GLU A 527 26.79 2.91 -4.17
C GLU A 527 25.30 3.09 -4.47
N VAL A 528 24.85 2.75 -5.69
CA VAL A 528 23.42 2.69 -6.03
C VAL A 528 22.71 1.79 -5.00
N SER A 529 21.62 2.28 -4.42
CA SER A 529 20.97 1.56 -3.33
C SER A 529 20.36 0.23 -3.78
N ASP A 530 20.39 -0.79 -2.92
CA ASP A 530 19.80 -2.11 -3.18
C ASP A 530 18.33 -2.02 -3.63
N TRP A 531 17.55 -1.12 -3.04
CA TRP A 531 16.15 -0.95 -3.42
C TRP A 531 15.97 -0.22 -4.77
N ILE A 532 16.92 0.63 -5.18
CA ILE A 532 16.94 1.22 -6.53
C ILE A 532 17.22 0.15 -7.58
N HIS A 533 18.12 -0.79 -7.29
CA HIS A 533 18.37 -1.93 -8.17
C HIS A 533 17.10 -2.74 -8.44
N ARG A 534 16.31 -3.00 -7.40
CA ARG A 534 15.05 -3.73 -7.50
C ARG A 534 14.00 -3.00 -8.32
N TYR A 535 13.76 -1.72 -8.07
CA TYR A 535 12.87 -0.93 -8.94
C TYR A 535 13.37 -0.93 -10.38
N SER A 536 14.63 -0.58 -10.58
CA SER A 536 15.14 -0.28 -11.91
C SER A 536 15.28 -1.51 -12.80
N SER A 537 15.44 -2.69 -12.21
CA SER A 537 15.45 -3.97 -12.94
C SER A 537 14.10 -4.32 -13.55
N HIS A 538 12.99 -3.82 -13.02
CA HIS A 538 11.64 -4.12 -13.51
C HIS A 538 11.07 -3.00 -14.41
N ILE A 539 11.86 -1.99 -14.77
CA ILE A 539 11.47 -0.99 -15.78
C ILE A 539 11.12 -1.66 -17.12
N LYS A 540 11.84 -2.74 -17.46
CA LYS A 540 11.64 -3.53 -18.70
C LYS A 540 10.21 -4.06 -18.84
N ASN A 541 9.55 -4.40 -17.74
CA ASN A 541 8.18 -4.95 -17.73
C ASN A 541 7.17 -3.98 -18.37
N ALA A 542 7.46 -2.68 -18.44
CA ALA A 542 6.63 -1.70 -19.15
C ALA A 542 6.46 -2.01 -20.65
N ASN A 543 7.46 -2.64 -21.29
CA ASN A 543 7.40 -3.05 -22.69
C ASN A 543 6.33 -4.13 -22.95
N VAL A 544 6.03 -4.99 -21.96
CA VAL A 544 4.94 -5.99 -22.11
C VAL A 544 3.58 -5.32 -22.27
N TYR A 545 3.34 -4.26 -21.50
CA TYR A 545 2.12 -3.45 -21.59
C TYR A 545 2.05 -2.70 -22.91
N GLU A 546 3.20 -2.24 -23.42
CA GLU A 546 3.28 -1.65 -24.75
C GLU A 546 2.85 -2.64 -25.84
N GLU A 547 3.42 -3.84 -25.87
CA GLU A 547 3.15 -4.83 -26.90
C GLU A 547 1.68 -5.31 -26.83
N ALA A 548 1.18 -5.57 -25.62
CA ALA A 548 -0.24 -5.92 -25.41
C ALA A 548 -1.19 -4.79 -25.84
N SER A 549 -0.76 -3.53 -25.82
CA SER A 549 -1.55 -2.40 -26.29
C SER A 549 -1.74 -2.41 -27.82
N HIS A 550 -0.74 -2.89 -28.58
CA HIS A 550 -0.86 -3.11 -30.03
C HIS A 550 -1.83 -4.25 -30.36
N TRP A 551 -1.80 -5.34 -29.58
CA TRP A 551 -2.79 -6.41 -29.67
C TRP A 551 -4.22 -5.90 -29.41
N TYR A 552 -4.40 -5.11 -28.35
CA TYR A 552 -5.69 -4.50 -28.03
C TYR A 552 -6.18 -3.61 -29.19
N ASN A 553 -5.29 -2.80 -29.76
CA ASN A 553 -5.62 -1.92 -30.88
C ASN A 553 -5.89 -2.66 -32.21
N GLY A 554 -5.66 -3.99 -32.25
CA GLY A 554 -5.97 -4.83 -33.41
C GLY A 554 -4.93 -4.74 -34.52
N GLU A 555 -3.67 -4.50 -34.15
CA GLU A 555 -2.55 -4.35 -35.09
C GLU A 555 -1.90 -5.70 -35.46
N TYR A 556 -2.27 -6.75 -34.75
CA TYR A 556 -1.86 -8.11 -35.03
C TYR A 556 -2.54 -8.66 -36.28
N ALA A 557 -1.77 -9.33 -37.15
CA ALA A 557 -2.27 -9.84 -38.42
C ALA A 557 -3.27 -10.99 -38.22
N ASP A 558 -2.98 -11.89 -37.28
CA ASP A 558 -3.80 -13.03 -36.93
C ASP A 558 -4.55 -12.73 -35.63
N THR A 559 -5.84 -13.06 -35.57
CA THR A 559 -6.62 -12.85 -34.34
C THR A 559 -6.24 -13.83 -33.26
N THR A 560 -5.88 -15.07 -33.63
CA THR A 560 -5.56 -16.18 -32.72
C THR A 560 -4.25 -16.81 -33.13
N ASN A 561 -3.23 -16.73 -32.27
CA ASN A 561 -1.88 -17.16 -32.58
C ASN A 561 -1.04 -17.43 -31.31
N ALA A 562 0.13 -18.04 -31.50
CA ALA A 562 1.19 -18.11 -30.50
C ALA A 562 2.56 -17.97 -31.15
N PHE A 563 3.49 -17.32 -30.46
CA PHE A 563 4.86 -17.09 -30.92
C PHE A 563 5.81 -16.87 -29.74
N MET A 564 7.11 -16.95 -30.02
CA MET A 564 8.17 -16.60 -29.09
C MET A 564 8.76 -15.25 -29.49
N SER A 565 8.96 -14.36 -28.53
CA SER A 565 9.65 -13.09 -28.74
C SER A 565 10.08 -12.53 -27.39
N ASP A 566 11.27 -11.96 -27.32
CA ASP A 566 11.69 -11.00 -26.31
C ASP A 566 10.81 -9.76 -26.42
N ILE A 567 9.72 -9.68 -25.65
CA ILE A 567 8.77 -8.56 -25.69
C ILE A 567 8.98 -7.57 -24.55
N ASP A 568 9.66 -7.98 -23.49
CA ASP A 568 10.03 -7.07 -22.42
C ASP A 568 11.43 -6.46 -22.58
N HIS A 569 12.21 -7.00 -23.53
CA HIS A 569 13.53 -6.54 -23.94
C HIS A 569 14.60 -6.75 -22.86
N ASP A 570 14.55 -7.87 -22.15
CA ASP A 570 15.62 -8.29 -21.23
C ASP A 570 16.65 -9.24 -21.85
N GLY A 571 16.44 -9.71 -23.09
CA GLY A 571 17.34 -10.62 -23.80
C GLY A 571 16.96 -12.11 -23.68
N GLY A 572 15.89 -12.44 -22.98
CA GLY A 572 15.16 -13.71 -23.03
C GLY A 572 14.02 -13.68 -24.04
N ASP A 573 13.58 -14.83 -24.57
CA ASP A 573 12.33 -14.86 -25.36
C ASP A 573 11.18 -15.34 -24.46
N GLU A 574 10.08 -14.58 -24.41
CA GLU A 574 8.83 -14.97 -23.76
C GLU A 574 7.97 -15.80 -24.71
N LEU A 575 7.05 -16.59 -24.15
CA LEU A 575 6.04 -17.32 -24.92
C LEU A 575 4.70 -16.59 -24.86
N ILE A 576 4.20 -16.18 -26.02
CA ILE A 576 2.95 -15.43 -26.16
C ILE A 576 1.88 -16.32 -26.78
N ILE A 577 0.68 -16.30 -26.21
CA ILE A 577 -0.54 -16.92 -26.78
C ILE A 577 -1.70 -15.93 -26.67
N HIS A 578 -2.45 -15.73 -27.75
CA HIS A 578 -3.56 -14.79 -27.75
C HIS A 578 -4.69 -15.19 -28.70
N ASN A 579 -5.88 -14.63 -28.46
CA ASN A 579 -7.02 -14.60 -29.38
C ASN A 579 -7.57 -13.16 -29.49
N ASP A 580 -8.82 -12.99 -29.94
CA ASP A 580 -9.50 -11.69 -30.02
C ASP A 580 -10.06 -11.20 -28.67
N LYS A 581 -9.80 -11.90 -27.57
CA LYS A 581 -10.32 -11.66 -26.22
C LYS A 581 -9.26 -11.62 -25.12
N ILE A 582 -8.26 -12.49 -25.17
CA ILE A 582 -7.21 -12.64 -24.17
C ILE A 582 -5.83 -12.61 -24.85
N PHE A 583 -4.87 -12.00 -24.19
CA PHE A 583 -3.44 -12.05 -24.48
C PHE A 583 -2.69 -12.49 -23.23
N MET A 584 -1.93 -13.59 -23.31
CA MET A 584 -1.16 -14.15 -22.20
C MET A 584 0.31 -14.21 -22.58
N VAL A 585 1.16 -13.80 -21.64
CA VAL A 585 2.62 -13.82 -21.77
C VAL A 585 3.19 -14.70 -20.67
N PHE A 586 4.00 -15.68 -21.08
CA PHE A 586 4.63 -16.64 -20.19
C PHE A 586 6.13 -16.40 -20.10
N GLU A 587 6.59 -16.23 -18.87
CA GLU A 587 8.00 -16.16 -18.53
C GLU A 587 8.65 -17.54 -18.45
N GLY A 588 9.90 -17.62 -18.92
CA GLY A 588 10.69 -18.85 -18.84
C GLY A 588 10.80 -19.37 -17.40
N ILE A 589 10.94 -18.45 -16.44
CA ILE A 589 10.97 -18.75 -15.00
C ILE A 589 9.57 -19.14 -14.52
N GLY A 590 9.43 -20.34 -13.99
CA GLY A 590 8.21 -20.86 -13.36
C GLY A 590 7.14 -21.37 -14.32
N GLY A 591 7.32 -21.20 -15.64
CA GLY A 591 6.33 -21.58 -16.64
C GLY A 591 4.96 -20.95 -16.37
N LYS A 592 4.98 -19.69 -15.92
CA LYS A 592 3.85 -18.96 -15.34
C LYS A 592 3.44 -17.83 -16.26
N ALA A 593 2.14 -17.55 -16.32
CA ALA A 593 1.61 -16.43 -17.09
C ALA A 593 1.79 -15.15 -16.27
N ASN A 594 2.93 -14.48 -16.45
CA ASN A 594 3.27 -13.23 -15.76
C ASN A 594 2.27 -12.12 -16.04
N TRP A 595 1.76 -12.08 -17.28
CA TRP A 595 0.78 -11.09 -17.69
C TRP A 595 -0.39 -11.73 -18.42
N ILE A 596 -1.59 -11.29 -18.05
CA ILE A 596 -2.83 -11.64 -18.76
C ILE A 596 -3.63 -10.36 -18.96
N PHE A 597 -3.96 -10.10 -20.22
CA PHE A 597 -4.77 -8.97 -20.63
C PHE A 597 -6.09 -9.46 -21.21
N SER A 598 -7.16 -8.72 -20.93
CA SER A 598 -8.48 -8.94 -21.52
C SER A 598 -8.87 -7.76 -22.40
N LYS A 599 -9.41 -8.05 -23.58
CA LYS A 599 -9.95 -7.04 -24.51
C LYS A 599 -11.30 -6.50 -24.05
N ASP A 600 -11.99 -7.26 -23.21
CA ASP A 600 -13.21 -6.83 -22.55
C ASP A 600 -12.91 -5.67 -21.59
N CYS A 601 -13.96 -5.01 -21.09
CA CYS A 601 -13.85 -3.84 -20.19
C CYS A 601 -13.03 -2.66 -20.75
N GLY A 602 -12.75 -2.62 -22.06
CA GLY A 602 -11.97 -1.55 -22.67
C GLY A 602 -10.47 -1.79 -22.71
N GLY A 603 -10.00 -3.03 -22.53
CA GLY A 603 -8.59 -3.38 -22.55
C GLY A 603 -7.96 -3.20 -21.18
N VAL A 604 -7.77 -4.30 -20.46
CA VAL A 604 -7.32 -4.27 -19.06
C VAL A 604 -6.30 -5.38 -18.79
N ALA A 605 -5.34 -5.12 -17.92
CA ALA A 605 -4.57 -6.17 -17.26
C ALA A 605 -5.43 -6.80 -16.15
N VAL A 606 -5.38 -8.13 -16.05
CA VAL A 606 -6.04 -8.89 -14.96
C VAL A 606 -5.07 -9.79 -14.20
N VAL A 607 -3.85 -9.96 -14.72
CA VAL A 607 -2.68 -10.54 -14.05
C VAL A 607 -1.47 -9.70 -14.44
N GLY A 608 -0.60 -9.44 -13.47
CA GLY A 608 0.54 -8.52 -13.55
C GLY A 608 0.50 -7.52 -12.40
N SER A 609 1.63 -7.23 -11.78
CA SER A 609 1.73 -6.37 -10.58
C SER A 609 2.97 -5.46 -10.59
N ASP A 610 3.47 -5.08 -11.76
CA ASP A 610 4.82 -4.52 -11.91
C ASP A 610 5.02 -3.09 -11.36
N ASN A 611 3.95 -2.46 -10.88
CA ASN A 611 4.02 -1.17 -10.20
C ASN A 611 4.42 -1.32 -8.74
N VAL A 612 4.16 -2.48 -8.13
CA VAL A 612 4.45 -2.71 -6.72
C VAL A 612 5.95 -2.93 -6.53
N TYR A 613 6.48 -2.51 -5.39
CA TYR A 613 7.91 -2.66 -5.10
C TYR A 613 8.29 -4.13 -4.91
N TRP A 614 9.26 -4.59 -5.70
CA TRP A 614 9.92 -5.88 -5.58
C TRP A 614 10.89 -5.85 -4.40
N SER A 615 10.44 -6.30 -3.23
CA SER A 615 11.18 -6.21 -1.98
C SER A 615 12.27 -7.29 -1.79
N GLU A 616 12.27 -8.34 -2.59
CA GLU A 616 13.05 -9.57 -2.35
C GLU A 616 13.91 -10.00 -3.54
N SER A 617 13.63 -9.49 -4.75
CA SER A 617 14.30 -9.93 -5.96
C SER A 617 14.49 -8.82 -6.99
N ASP A 618 15.50 -9.01 -7.84
CA ASP A 618 15.79 -8.16 -9.01
C ASP A 618 15.28 -8.77 -10.33
N GLY A 619 14.63 -9.94 -10.28
CA GLY A 619 14.05 -10.58 -11.45
C GLY A 619 12.64 -11.10 -11.16
N ASP A 620 11.99 -11.65 -12.18
CA ASP A 620 10.55 -11.98 -12.17
C ASP A 620 10.19 -13.25 -11.39
N TYR A 621 10.70 -13.40 -10.17
CA TYR A 621 10.46 -14.51 -9.26
C TYR A 621 9.27 -14.22 -8.33
N ASN A 622 8.62 -15.27 -7.83
CA ASN A 622 7.61 -15.05 -6.80
C ASN A 622 8.25 -14.60 -5.49
N GLU A 623 7.64 -13.60 -4.85
CA GLU A 623 8.08 -13.06 -3.57
C GLU A 623 7.30 -13.64 -2.38
N SER A 624 7.94 -13.73 -1.22
CA SER A 624 7.28 -14.14 0.03
C SER A 624 6.26 -13.11 0.53
N SER A 625 6.42 -11.84 0.15
CA SER A 625 5.44 -10.75 0.30
C SER A 625 4.12 -11.00 -0.44
N ASN A 626 4.11 -11.93 -1.42
CA ASN A 626 3.05 -12.16 -2.40
C ASN A 626 2.71 -10.95 -3.29
N ASN A 627 3.52 -9.89 -3.31
CA ASN A 627 3.29 -8.73 -4.17
C ASN A 627 3.38 -9.07 -5.66
N HIS A 628 4.22 -10.05 -5.99
CA HIS A 628 4.47 -10.51 -7.35
C HIS A 628 4.26 -12.01 -7.41
N VAL A 629 3.01 -12.43 -7.60
CA VAL A 629 2.66 -13.82 -7.88
C VAL A 629 1.90 -13.85 -9.19
N ALA A 630 2.54 -14.34 -10.23
CA ALA A 630 1.94 -14.52 -11.55
C ALA A 630 0.86 -15.63 -11.55
N ALA A 631 0.12 -15.76 -12.64
CA ALA A 631 -0.82 -16.87 -12.79
C ALA A 631 -0.11 -18.17 -13.16
N LEU A 632 -0.66 -19.30 -12.71
CA LEU A 632 -0.20 -20.65 -13.01
C LEU A 632 1.18 -20.99 -12.43
N SER A 633 1.51 -20.45 -11.26
CA SER A 633 2.78 -20.69 -10.58
C SER A 633 2.78 -22.03 -9.84
N ASP A 634 3.67 -22.95 -10.24
CA ASP A 634 3.74 -24.31 -9.70
C ASP A 634 4.53 -24.37 -8.38
N VAL A 635 3.85 -24.17 -7.25
CA VAL A 635 4.45 -24.03 -5.90
C VAL A 635 4.76 -25.36 -5.21
N SER A 636 4.16 -26.46 -5.65
CA SER A 636 4.53 -27.83 -5.27
C SER A 636 4.42 -28.70 -6.53
N PRO A 637 5.46 -29.44 -6.95
CA PRO A 637 6.78 -29.70 -6.32
C PRO A 637 7.81 -28.54 -6.28
N ASN A 638 7.36 -27.29 -6.24
CA ASN A 638 8.13 -26.05 -6.07
C ASN A 638 9.04 -25.73 -7.26
N TYR A 639 8.41 -25.71 -8.44
CA TYR A 639 9.05 -25.36 -9.71
C TYR A 639 8.80 -23.91 -10.13
N GLN A 640 8.12 -23.12 -9.31
CA GLN A 640 7.79 -21.71 -9.55
C GLN A 640 8.97 -20.79 -9.92
N ASN A 641 10.22 -21.20 -9.63
CA ASN A 641 11.44 -20.43 -9.91
C ASN A 641 12.38 -21.15 -10.90
N ASP A 642 11.96 -22.25 -11.51
CA ASP A 642 12.76 -23.04 -12.45
C ASP A 642 12.52 -22.63 -13.91
N ILE A 643 13.49 -22.85 -14.80
CA ILE A 643 13.36 -22.50 -16.23
C ILE A 643 12.62 -23.61 -16.98
N TYR A 644 11.41 -23.32 -17.45
CA TYR A 644 10.59 -24.24 -18.24
C TYR A 644 11.04 -24.26 -19.71
N SER A 645 10.94 -25.42 -20.33
CA SER A 645 11.06 -25.53 -21.79
C SER A 645 9.71 -25.25 -22.45
N PHE A 646 9.71 -24.43 -23.49
CA PHE A 646 8.50 -24.04 -24.22
C PHE A 646 8.36 -24.74 -25.56
N ALA A 647 7.11 -25.00 -25.96
CA ALA A 647 6.76 -25.51 -27.27
C ALA A 647 5.43 -24.90 -27.74
N ILE A 648 5.41 -24.46 -29.00
CA ILE A 648 4.15 -24.16 -29.71
C ILE A 648 3.75 -25.44 -30.44
N ASP A 649 2.72 -26.12 -29.93
CA ASP A 649 2.32 -27.42 -30.46
C ASP A 649 1.67 -27.29 -31.84
N TYR A 650 0.78 -26.31 -31.99
CA TYR A 650 0.18 -25.92 -33.26
C TYR A 650 -0.52 -24.57 -33.17
N VAL A 651 -0.62 -23.92 -34.34
CA VAL A 651 -1.51 -22.77 -34.60
C VAL A 651 -2.46 -23.18 -35.73
N ARG A 652 -3.77 -23.11 -35.50
CA ARG A 652 -4.83 -23.43 -36.47
C ARG A 652 -5.87 -22.31 -36.48
N ASP A 653 -6.66 -22.22 -37.55
CA ASP A 653 -7.69 -21.18 -37.73
C ASP A 653 -8.72 -21.11 -36.58
N ASN A 654 -8.89 -22.18 -35.80
CA ASN A 654 -9.88 -22.30 -34.74
C ASN A 654 -9.30 -22.56 -33.35
N GLU A 655 -7.98 -22.70 -33.21
CA GLU A 655 -7.36 -23.09 -31.95
C GLU A 655 -5.83 -22.94 -32.01
N VAL A 656 -5.24 -22.49 -30.91
CA VAL A 656 -3.81 -22.52 -30.68
C VAL A 656 -3.52 -23.26 -29.38
N GLN A 657 -2.42 -24.01 -29.37
CA GLN A 657 -1.97 -24.75 -28.19
C GLN A 657 -0.47 -24.58 -27.99
N ILE A 658 -0.11 -24.37 -26.73
CA ILE A 658 1.27 -24.33 -26.25
C ILE A 658 1.47 -25.36 -25.14
N SER A 659 2.72 -25.80 -24.97
CA SER A 659 3.15 -26.69 -23.91
C SER A 659 4.39 -26.15 -23.20
N MET A 660 4.44 -26.36 -21.88
CA MET A 660 5.55 -25.99 -21.01
C MET A 660 5.99 -27.22 -20.21
N TYR A 661 7.30 -27.45 -20.12
CA TYR A 661 7.86 -28.66 -19.52
C TYR A 661 8.94 -28.34 -18.48
N TYR A 662 8.78 -28.90 -17.28
CA TYR A 662 9.87 -28.98 -16.31
C TYR A 662 9.63 -30.12 -15.30
N GLY A 663 10.68 -30.88 -15.00
CA GLY A 663 10.58 -32.01 -14.07
C GLY A 663 9.49 -33.01 -14.49
N VAL A 664 8.53 -33.24 -13.59
CA VAL A 664 7.36 -34.10 -13.83
C VAL A 664 6.17 -33.35 -14.45
N ILE A 665 6.20 -32.00 -14.49
CA ILE A 665 5.11 -31.17 -14.99
C ILE A 665 5.22 -31.01 -16.51
N HIS A 666 4.17 -31.42 -17.20
CA HIS A 666 3.83 -30.98 -18.54
C HIS A 666 2.51 -30.20 -18.48
N LYS A 667 2.61 -28.89 -18.71
CA LYS A 667 1.48 -27.94 -18.70
C LYS A 667 1.08 -27.64 -20.13
N VAL A 668 -0.20 -27.77 -20.46
CA VAL A 668 -0.78 -27.45 -21.77
C VAL A 668 -1.76 -26.30 -21.60
N VAL A 669 -1.66 -25.29 -22.46
CA VAL A 669 -2.62 -24.18 -22.52
C VAL A 669 -3.20 -24.10 -23.93
N ARG A 670 -4.53 -24.11 -24.03
CA ARG A 670 -5.29 -24.00 -25.29
C ARG A 670 -6.16 -22.76 -25.29
N LEU A 671 -6.22 -22.11 -26.44
CA LEU A 671 -7.04 -20.92 -26.65
C LEU A 671 -7.73 -20.97 -28.02
N SER A 672 -9.03 -20.70 -28.05
CA SER A 672 -9.85 -20.66 -29.27
C SER A 672 -10.38 -19.25 -29.54
N PRO A 673 -10.66 -18.87 -30.80
CA PRO A 673 -11.25 -17.57 -31.13
C PRO A 673 -12.58 -17.34 -30.39
N GLY A 674 -12.76 -16.12 -29.87
CA GLY A 674 -13.97 -15.66 -29.17
C GLY A 674 -14.06 -16.05 -27.68
N ASN A 675 -13.17 -16.91 -27.18
CA ASN A 675 -13.18 -17.34 -25.78
C ASN A 675 -12.53 -16.30 -24.88
N ASP A 676 -13.21 -15.98 -23.79
CA ASP A 676 -12.76 -15.20 -22.63
C ASP A 676 -12.16 -16.11 -21.54
N TYR A 677 -11.71 -17.31 -21.92
CA TYR A 677 -10.98 -18.23 -21.07
C TYR A 677 -9.95 -19.04 -21.87
N ALA A 678 -8.89 -19.47 -21.17
CA ALA A 678 -7.96 -20.48 -21.64
C ALA A 678 -8.26 -21.83 -20.96
N GLU A 679 -8.16 -22.93 -21.71
CA GLU A 679 -8.17 -24.28 -21.13
C GLU A 679 -6.76 -24.64 -20.69
N VAL A 680 -6.58 -25.02 -19.42
CA VAL A 680 -5.30 -25.38 -18.83
C VAL A 680 -5.35 -26.83 -18.39
N ILE A 681 -4.40 -27.63 -18.86
CA ILE A 681 -4.30 -29.07 -18.53
C ILE A 681 -2.90 -29.34 -17.97
N TYR A 682 -2.86 -30.05 -16.85
CA TYR A 682 -1.63 -30.53 -16.25
C TYR A 682 -1.51 -32.04 -16.43
N PHE A 683 -0.29 -32.49 -16.74
CA PHE A 683 0.16 -33.87 -16.63
C PHE A 683 1.37 -33.88 -15.68
N ALA A 684 1.28 -34.63 -14.58
CA ALA A 684 2.19 -34.57 -13.45
C ALA A 684 2.77 -35.93 -13.04
N GLY A 685 2.39 -37.03 -13.71
CA GLY A 685 3.00 -38.34 -13.54
C GLY A 685 2.96 -38.84 -12.10
N ASP A 686 1.75 -39.05 -11.57
CA ASP A 686 1.46 -39.53 -10.21
C ASP A 686 1.92 -38.58 -9.09
N THR A 687 2.00 -37.27 -9.37
CA THR A 687 2.44 -36.24 -8.41
C THR A 687 1.31 -35.26 -8.08
N ASP A 688 1.17 -34.90 -6.81
CA ASP A 688 0.35 -33.75 -6.38
C ASP A 688 0.98 -32.43 -6.84
N VAL A 689 0.19 -31.62 -7.53
CA VAL A 689 0.59 -30.29 -8.00
C VAL A 689 -0.25 -29.22 -7.33
N TYR A 690 0.41 -28.21 -6.78
CA TYR A 690 -0.22 -27.03 -6.22
C TYR A 690 0.14 -25.83 -7.07
N VAL A 691 -0.88 -25.06 -7.47
CA VAL A 691 -0.75 -23.97 -8.44
C VAL A 691 -1.32 -22.69 -7.84
N LYS A 692 -0.45 -21.70 -7.60
CA LYS A 692 -0.86 -20.35 -7.18
C LYS A 692 -1.06 -19.43 -8.37
N SER A 693 -2.05 -18.55 -8.27
CA SER A 693 -2.23 -17.43 -9.18
C SER A 693 -2.61 -16.15 -8.45
N GLY A 694 -1.91 -15.06 -8.75
CA GLY A 694 -2.28 -13.71 -8.29
C GLY A 694 -3.13 -12.97 -9.33
N TRP A 695 -4.10 -12.22 -8.83
CA TRP A 695 -5.13 -11.54 -9.59
C TRP A 695 -5.06 -10.03 -9.39
N THR A 696 -5.15 -9.30 -10.50
CA THR A 696 -5.15 -7.82 -10.56
C THR A 696 -6.23 -7.30 -11.51
N PRO A 697 -7.53 -7.65 -11.29
CA PRO A 697 -8.59 -7.27 -12.21
C PRO A 697 -8.66 -5.75 -12.41
N ASP A 698 -8.45 -5.30 -13.66
CA ASP A 698 -8.35 -3.88 -14.02
C ASP A 698 -7.32 -3.14 -13.15
N TYR A 699 -6.07 -3.54 -13.36
CA TYR A 699 -4.97 -3.06 -12.53
C TYR A 699 -4.79 -1.53 -12.61
N LEU A 700 -5.02 -0.92 -13.78
CA LEU A 700 -4.99 0.54 -13.94
C LEU A 700 -6.03 1.23 -13.06
N SER A 701 -7.29 0.76 -13.07
CA SER A 701 -8.32 1.32 -12.19
C SER A 701 -7.95 1.17 -10.71
N THR A 702 -7.31 0.05 -10.35
CA THR A 702 -6.92 -0.26 -8.97
C THR A 702 -5.89 0.74 -8.41
N LEU A 703 -5.03 1.32 -9.25
CA LEU A 703 -4.09 2.37 -8.83
C LEU A 703 -4.81 3.65 -8.35
N TRP A 704 -6.01 3.92 -8.85
CA TRP A 704 -6.80 5.10 -8.49
C TRP A 704 -7.81 4.82 -7.39
N ASP A 705 -8.45 3.65 -7.45
CA ASP A 705 -9.46 3.24 -6.49
C ASP A 705 -9.55 1.71 -6.38
N VAL A 706 -9.50 1.21 -5.15
CA VAL A 706 -9.51 -0.22 -4.84
C VAL A 706 -10.94 -0.63 -4.52
N ASP A 707 -11.67 -1.07 -5.55
CA ASP A 707 -13.04 -1.58 -5.39
C ASP A 707 -13.18 -2.98 -5.98
N TRP A 708 -12.75 -3.97 -5.18
CA TRP A 708 -12.72 -5.38 -5.57
C TRP A 708 -13.73 -6.21 -4.78
N GLU A 709 -14.35 -7.16 -5.46
CA GLU A 709 -15.16 -8.21 -4.85
C GLU A 709 -14.57 -9.59 -5.10
N ARG A 710 -14.69 -10.45 -4.09
CA ARG A 710 -14.32 -11.85 -4.18
C ARG A 710 -15.32 -12.58 -5.08
N VAL A 711 -14.81 -13.22 -6.12
CA VAL A 711 -15.58 -14.19 -6.90
C VAL A 711 -15.45 -15.56 -6.23
N TRP A 712 -16.57 -16.16 -5.83
CA TRP A 712 -16.59 -17.44 -5.12
C TRP A 712 -17.91 -18.17 -5.32
N ASP A 713 -17.84 -19.42 -5.78
CA ASP A 713 -18.94 -20.37 -5.74
C ASP A 713 -18.97 -21.15 -4.41
N ALA A 714 -20.16 -21.46 -3.90
CA ALA A 714 -20.30 -22.13 -2.60
C ALA A 714 -19.70 -23.56 -2.58
N ASP A 715 -19.69 -24.23 -3.73
CA ASP A 715 -19.09 -25.55 -3.92
C ASP A 715 -17.64 -25.46 -4.45
N ALA A 716 -17.05 -24.26 -4.42
CA ALA A 716 -15.73 -23.93 -4.95
C ALA A 716 -15.57 -24.27 -6.44
N ALA A 717 -16.65 -24.28 -7.22
CA ALA A 717 -16.61 -24.59 -8.64
C ALA A 717 -15.93 -23.49 -9.49
N TYR A 718 -15.94 -22.25 -9.00
CA TYR A 718 -15.16 -21.14 -9.56
C TYR A 718 -14.76 -20.16 -8.45
N MET A 719 -13.63 -19.47 -8.64
CA MET A 719 -13.03 -18.57 -7.66
C MET A 719 -12.05 -17.60 -8.31
N GLY A 720 -12.01 -16.36 -7.82
CA GLY A 720 -11.15 -15.32 -8.37
C GLY A 720 -11.43 -13.94 -7.78
N GLN A 721 -11.17 -12.89 -8.56
CA GLN A 721 -11.40 -11.50 -8.15
C GLN A 721 -12.06 -10.73 -9.28
N LYS A 722 -12.88 -9.74 -8.90
CA LYS A 722 -13.52 -8.83 -9.83
C LYS A 722 -13.37 -7.39 -9.37
N ASN A 723 -13.07 -6.50 -10.30
CA ASN A 723 -13.20 -5.07 -10.09
C ASN A 723 -14.66 -4.66 -10.30
N VAL A 724 -15.29 -4.09 -9.27
CA VAL A 724 -16.72 -3.76 -9.28
C VAL A 724 -17.03 -2.61 -10.24
N ASN A 725 -16.09 -1.67 -10.40
CA ASN A 725 -16.26 -0.49 -11.23
C ASN A 725 -16.28 -0.82 -12.73
N SER A 726 -15.41 -1.73 -13.19
CA SER A 726 -15.31 -2.11 -14.61
C SER A 726 -16.00 -3.42 -14.95
N GLY A 727 -16.23 -4.30 -13.97
CA GLY A 727 -16.69 -5.67 -14.16
C GLY A 727 -15.61 -6.62 -14.67
N ALA A 728 -14.35 -6.17 -14.79
CA ALA A 728 -13.22 -7.01 -15.15
C ALA A 728 -13.04 -8.12 -14.11
N THR A 729 -12.95 -9.36 -14.56
CA THR A 729 -12.93 -10.55 -13.71
C THR A 729 -11.86 -11.50 -14.21
N VAL A 730 -11.08 -12.04 -13.28
CA VAL A 730 -10.18 -13.17 -13.50
C VAL A 730 -10.49 -14.24 -12.48
N ALA A 731 -10.60 -15.49 -12.95
CA ALA A 731 -11.03 -16.59 -12.10
C ALA A 731 -10.56 -17.95 -12.63
N TYR A 732 -10.32 -18.86 -11.71
CA TYR A 732 -10.35 -20.28 -12.01
C TYR A 732 -11.80 -20.76 -12.10
N ILE A 733 -12.04 -21.68 -13.04
CA ILE A 733 -13.27 -22.46 -13.14
C ILE A 733 -12.84 -23.91 -13.11
N LEU A 734 -13.10 -24.58 -11.99
CA LEU A 734 -12.72 -25.98 -11.82
C LEU A 734 -13.67 -26.86 -12.61
N ASN A 735 -13.14 -27.96 -13.11
CA ASN A 735 -13.99 -29.02 -13.62
C ASN A 735 -14.57 -29.81 -12.44
N ASN A 736 -15.44 -30.77 -12.72
CA ASN A 736 -16.06 -31.60 -11.70
C ASN A 736 -15.22 -32.85 -11.31
N GLY A 737 -13.93 -32.88 -11.63
CA GLY A 737 -13.03 -34.01 -11.32
C GLY A 737 -11.53 -33.66 -11.37
N GLY A 738 -10.78 -34.00 -10.33
CA GLY A 738 -9.32 -33.90 -10.30
C GLY A 738 -8.71 -32.54 -9.94
N THR A 739 -9.49 -31.45 -9.83
CA THR A 739 -9.00 -30.14 -9.40
C THR A 739 -9.80 -29.59 -8.22
N TYR A 740 -9.12 -29.03 -7.22
CA TYR A 740 -9.75 -28.53 -6.01
C TYR A 740 -9.10 -27.22 -5.55
N HIS A 741 -9.87 -26.36 -4.87
CA HIS A 741 -9.31 -25.20 -4.19
C HIS A 741 -8.48 -25.63 -2.97
N ASN A 742 -7.33 -24.99 -2.75
CA ASN A 742 -6.47 -25.23 -1.59
C ASN A 742 -6.38 -24.03 -0.64
N GLY A 743 -6.25 -22.81 -1.15
CA GLY A 743 -6.04 -21.64 -0.30
C GLY A 743 -6.12 -20.30 -1.02
N THR A 744 -6.05 -19.23 -0.24
CA THR A 744 -6.04 -17.84 -0.74
C THR A 744 -4.86 -17.08 -0.16
N PHE A 745 -4.39 -16.06 -0.86
CA PHE A 745 -3.35 -15.16 -0.36
C PHE A 745 -3.61 -13.72 -0.78
N GLU A 746 -2.89 -12.79 -0.18
CA GLU A 746 -2.96 -11.37 -0.47
C GLU A 746 -1.55 -10.76 -0.37
N GLY A 747 -1.26 -9.86 -1.31
CA GLY A 747 -0.11 -8.95 -1.32
C GLY A 747 -0.61 -7.53 -1.56
N THR A 748 0.31 -6.58 -1.76
CA THR A 748 -0.07 -5.21 -2.12
C THR A 748 -0.62 -5.17 -3.53
N LEU A 749 -1.85 -4.69 -3.70
CA LEU A 749 -2.59 -4.64 -4.97
C LEU A 749 -2.75 -6.00 -5.69
N VAL A 750 -2.60 -7.12 -4.99
CA VAL A 750 -2.76 -8.48 -5.53
C VAL A 750 -3.52 -9.32 -4.52
N LYS A 751 -4.52 -10.07 -5.01
CA LYS A 751 -5.15 -11.15 -4.24
C LYS A 751 -5.10 -12.41 -5.07
N GLY A 752 -4.99 -13.57 -4.45
CA GLY A 752 -4.76 -14.78 -5.23
C GLY A 752 -5.36 -16.04 -4.63
N ASP A 753 -5.34 -17.07 -5.47
CA ASP A 753 -5.89 -18.39 -5.21
C ASP A 753 -4.83 -19.46 -5.46
N GLU A 754 -4.91 -20.53 -4.67
CA GLU A 754 -4.16 -21.75 -4.85
C GLU A 754 -5.14 -22.89 -5.11
N ILE A 755 -4.87 -23.65 -6.17
CA ILE A 755 -5.59 -24.90 -6.48
C ILE A 755 -4.62 -26.07 -6.37
N HIS A 756 -5.17 -27.27 -6.18
CA HIS A 756 -4.41 -28.52 -6.22
C HIS A 756 -5.07 -29.54 -7.15
N GLY A 757 -4.24 -30.40 -7.74
CA GLY A 757 -4.68 -31.55 -8.53
C GLY A 757 -3.62 -32.65 -8.53
N TYR A 758 -4.02 -33.87 -8.88
CA TYR A 758 -3.17 -35.05 -8.84
C TYR A 758 -3.06 -35.69 -10.22
N ASP A 759 -1.85 -36.10 -10.60
CA ASP A 759 -1.50 -36.72 -11.88
C ASP A 759 -1.97 -35.95 -13.12
N GLN A 760 -3.25 -36.05 -13.50
CA GLN A 760 -3.82 -35.33 -14.62
C GLN A 760 -5.08 -34.55 -14.20
N PHE A 761 -5.09 -33.24 -14.47
CA PHE A 761 -6.23 -32.39 -14.12
C PHE A 761 -6.37 -31.20 -15.06
N LYS A 762 -7.58 -30.62 -15.10
CA LYS A 762 -7.98 -29.56 -16.03
C LYS A 762 -8.83 -28.51 -15.34
N PHE A 763 -8.61 -27.26 -15.70
CA PHE A 763 -9.49 -26.15 -15.32
C PHE A 763 -9.49 -25.09 -16.43
N LEU A 764 -10.43 -24.16 -16.35
CA LEU A 764 -10.43 -22.98 -17.21
C LEU A 764 -9.88 -21.79 -16.43
N LEU A 765 -9.03 -21.00 -17.06
CA LEU A 765 -8.60 -19.71 -16.57
C LEU A 765 -9.37 -18.62 -17.32
N TYR A 766 -10.34 -18.01 -16.65
CA TYR A 766 -11.19 -16.96 -17.19
C TYR A 766 -10.55 -15.58 -17.05
N ALA A 767 -10.67 -14.74 -18.08
CA ALA A 767 -10.23 -13.35 -18.09
C ALA A 767 -11.16 -12.50 -18.98
N GLY A 768 -12.17 -11.87 -18.38
CA GLY A 768 -13.23 -11.17 -19.12
C GLY A 768 -14.16 -10.35 -18.23
N TRP A 769 -15.27 -9.89 -18.81
CA TRP A 769 -16.30 -9.17 -18.06
C TRP A 769 -17.30 -10.13 -17.40
N THR A 770 -17.74 -9.87 -16.17
CA THR A 770 -18.88 -10.58 -15.58
C THR A 770 -19.94 -9.65 -15.01
N ASP A 771 -21.18 -10.14 -14.96
CA ASP A 771 -22.27 -9.46 -14.25
C ASP A 771 -22.18 -9.68 -12.71
N GLU A 772 -23.10 -9.06 -11.96
CA GLU A 772 -23.21 -9.20 -10.50
C GLU A 772 -23.61 -10.62 -10.04
N THR A 773 -24.07 -11.47 -10.97
CA THR A 773 -24.52 -12.85 -10.69
C THR A 773 -23.54 -13.90 -11.19
N TYR A 774 -22.41 -13.49 -11.77
CA TYR A 774 -21.41 -14.37 -12.37
C TYR A 774 -21.96 -15.36 -13.40
N SER A 775 -23.01 -14.97 -14.15
CA SER A 775 -23.71 -15.89 -15.05
C SER A 775 -22.82 -16.46 -16.17
N GLN A 776 -21.75 -15.73 -16.53
CA GLN A 776 -20.73 -16.18 -17.46
C GLN A 776 -19.93 -17.37 -16.89
N LEU A 777 -19.54 -17.30 -15.61
CA LEU A 777 -18.78 -18.36 -14.94
C LEU A 777 -19.64 -19.60 -14.72
N GLU A 778 -20.91 -19.43 -14.32
CA GLU A 778 -21.86 -20.54 -14.18
C GLU A 778 -22.07 -21.28 -15.50
N ALA A 779 -22.18 -20.55 -16.61
CA ALA A 779 -22.33 -21.14 -17.93
C ALA A 779 -21.10 -21.97 -18.33
N LEU A 780 -19.90 -21.46 -18.07
CA LEU A 780 -18.64 -22.17 -18.34
C LEU A 780 -18.46 -23.39 -17.43
N GLN A 781 -18.79 -23.27 -16.15
CA GLN A 781 -18.75 -24.38 -15.21
C GLN A 781 -19.64 -25.55 -15.69
N SER A 782 -20.82 -25.26 -16.23
CA SER A 782 -21.75 -26.29 -16.71
C SER A 782 -21.27 -27.09 -17.92
N ILE A 783 -20.23 -26.60 -18.62
CA ILE A 783 -19.63 -27.25 -19.78
C ILE A 783 -18.19 -27.73 -19.50
N ASN A 784 -17.56 -27.29 -18.41
CA ASN A 784 -16.22 -27.71 -17.98
C ASN A 784 -16.30 -29.05 -17.23
N LEU A 785 -16.60 -30.10 -17.97
CA LEU A 785 -16.72 -31.45 -17.43
C LEU A 785 -15.37 -32.16 -17.39
N ASP A 786 -15.25 -33.13 -16.49
CA ASP A 786 -14.14 -34.07 -16.48
C ASP A 786 -14.11 -34.90 -17.78
N GLU A 787 -12.91 -35.05 -18.32
CA GLU A 787 -12.58 -35.74 -19.56
C GLU A 787 -11.48 -36.80 -19.38
N PHE A 788 -10.98 -36.98 -18.15
CA PHE A 788 -9.91 -37.92 -17.85
C PHE A 788 -10.47 -39.26 -17.41
N SER A 789 -9.75 -40.32 -17.79
CA SER A 789 -10.14 -41.67 -17.41
C SER A 789 -9.83 -41.89 -15.93
N PRO A 790 -10.73 -42.53 -15.18
CA PRO A 790 -10.47 -42.90 -13.80
C PRO A 790 -9.36 -43.96 -13.71
N GLU A 791 -8.60 -43.92 -12.63
CA GLU A 791 -7.53 -44.86 -12.34
C GLU A 791 -7.89 -45.82 -11.22
N LEU A 792 -7.58 -47.10 -11.43
CA LEU A 792 -7.72 -48.15 -10.42
C LEU A 792 -6.45 -48.21 -9.58
N TYR A 793 -6.57 -48.09 -8.26
CA TYR A 793 -5.42 -48.27 -7.36
C TYR A 793 -4.83 -49.69 -7.46
N GLU A 794 -3.51 -49.78 -7.37
CA GLU A 794 -2.75 -51.02 -7.61
C GLU A 794 -3.10 -52.16 -6.64
N PHE A 795 -3.63 -51.87 -5.44
CA PHE A 795 -3.88 -52.88 -4.42
C PHE A 795 -5.36 -52.97 -4.02
N ALA A 796 -5.88 -54.20 -3.99
CA ALA A 796 -7.19 -54.55 -3.46
C ALA A 796 -7.07 -54.99 -1.99
N GLN A 797 -8.10 -54.70 -1.18
CA GLN A 797 -8.09 -54.94 0.26
C GLN A 797 -9.12 -56.00 0.68
N ILE A 798 -8.76 -56.87 1.63
CA ILE A 798 -9.70 -57.84 2.20
C ILE A 798 -10.51 -57.17 3.32
N ILE A 799 -11.83 -57.12 3.18
CA ILE A 799 -12.73 -56.52 4.18
C ILE A 799 -13.44 -57.58 5.02
N ASP A 800 -13.73 -58.74 4.45
CA ASP A 800 -14.23 -59.93 5.16
C ASP A 800 -13.73 -61.21 4.45
N ASN A 801 -14.05 -62.38 5.00
CA ASN A 801 -13.65 -63.69 4.49
C ASN A 801 -14.02 -63.94 3.02
N ASN A 802 -15.01 -63.23 2.47
CA ASN A 802 -15.44 -63.35 1.08
C ASN A 802 -15.71 -61.99 0.42
N THR A 803 -15.19 -60.89 0.98
CA THR A 803 -15.41 -59.54 0.44
C THR A 803 -14.09 -58.83 0.24
N VAL A 804 -13.89 -58.31 -0.97
CA VAL A 804 -12.69 -57.56 -1.38
C VAL A 804 -13.10 -56.15 -1.77
N GLN A 805 -12.37 -55.15 -1.29
CA GLN A 805 -12.53 -53.77 -1.70
C GLN A 805 -11.50 -53.43 -2.79
N ILE A 806 -11.97 -52.76 -3.83
CA ILE A 806 -11.12 -52.02 -4.76
C ILE A 806 -11.45 -50.53 -4.67
N SER A 807 -10.49 -49.70 -5.05
CA SER A 807 -10.56 -48.26 -4.92
C SER A 807 -10.11 -47.57 -6.22
N PHE A 808 -10.77 -46.49 -6.58
CA PHE A 808 -10.39 -45.60 -7.69
C PHE A 808 -9.92 -44.25 -7.17
N ASN A 809 -9.17 -43.50 -7.97
CA ASN A 809 -8.74 -42.13 -7.65
C ASN A 809 -9.91 -41.13 -7.60
N GLU A 810 -11.05 -41.48 -8.21
CA GLU A 810 -12.24 -40.63 -8.27
C GLU A 810 -13.56 -41.41 -8.16
N GLY A 811 -14.68 -40.69 -8.22
CA GLY A 811 -16.02 -41.24 -8.06
C GLY A 811 -16.50 -41.96 -9.33
N MET A 812 -17.02 -43.18 -9.15
CA MET A 812 -17.32 -44.06 -10.28
C MET A 812 -18.83 -44.23 -10.50
N ASP A 813 -19.26 -44.47 -11.74
CA ASP A 813 -20.67 -44.77 -12.07
C ASP A 813 -21.10 -46.14 -11.53
N ASP A 814 -22.30 -46.21 -10.94
CA ASP A 814 -22.83 -47.44 -10.36
C ASP A 814 -23.27 -48.45 -11.42
N ILE A 815 -23.80 -48.01 -12.56
CA ILE A 815 -24.29 -48.89 -13.63
C ILE A 815 -23.15 -49.70 -14.24
N THR A 816 -22.04 -49.04 -14.56
CA THR A 816 -20.86 -49.69 -15.15
C THR A 816 -19.99 -50.36 -14.09
N GLY A 817 -19.87 -49.78 -12.90
CA GLY A 817 -19.07 -50.32 -11.79
C GLY A 817 -19.68 -51.54 -11.10
N GLU A 818 -21.01 -51.64 -10.99
CA GLU A 818 -21.63 -52.84 -10.38
C GLU A 818 -21.87 -53.98 -11.38
N ASN A 819 -21.52 -53.77 -12.66
CA ASN A 819 -21.64 -54.80 -13.69
C ASN A 819 -20.51 -55.82 -13.61
N ILE A 820 -20.79 -57.01 -13.04
CA ILE A 820 -19.83 -58.13 -12.91
C ILE A 820 -19.10 -58.48 -14.22
N ALA A 821 -19.72 -58.26 -15.39
CA ALA A 821 -19.08 -58.55 -16.68
C ALA A 821 -17.83 -57.69 -16.97
N ASN A 822 -17.67 -56.58 -16.25
CA ASN A 822 -16.53 -55.67 -16.34
C ASN A 822 -15.33 -56.13 -15.50
N TYR A 823 -15.46 -57.21 -14.73
CA TYR A 823 -14.46 -57.71 -13.80
C TYR A 823 -13.97 -59.11 -14.16
N GLN A 824 -12.67 -59.35 -13.99
CA GLN A 824 -12.06 -60.65 -14.19
C GLN A 824 -11.04 -60.94 -13.08
N LEU A 825 -11.25 -62.02 -12.34
CA LEU A 825 -10.28 -62.56 -11.39
C LEU A 825 -9.26 -63.40 -12.15
N SER A 826 -7.97 -63.05 -12.05
CA SER A 826 -6.87 -63.69 -12.76
C SER A 826 -5.71 -64.00 -11.82
N GLY A 827 -4.88 -64.98 -12.14
CA GLY A 827 -3.67 -65.28 -11.36
C GLY A 827 -3.86 -66.12 -10.08
N PHE A 828 -5.06 -66.12 -9.48
CA PHE A 828 -5.35 -66.91 -8.27
C PHE A 828 -5.14 -68.42 -8.45
N THR A 829 -4.61 -69.07 -7.41
CA THR A 829 -4.43 -70.53 -7.37
C THR A 829 -5.73 -71.25 -7.03
N ASN A 830 -6.62 -70.62 -6.27
CA ASN A 830 -7.98 -71.10 -6.03
C ASN A 830 -8.97 -70.46 -7.02
N SER A 831 -10.16 -71.06 -7.14
CA SER A 831 -11.22 -70.55 -8.01
C SER A 831 -12.22 -69.75 -7.19
N TYR A 832 -12.33 -68.46 -7.51
CA TYR A 832 -13.32 -67.54 -6.94
C TYR A 832 -14.29 -67.09 -8.03
N THR A 833 -15.54 -66.89 -7.66
CA THR A 833 -16.58 -66.34 -8.53
C THR A 833 -17.28 -65.19 -7.84
N ILE A 834 -17.46 -64.09 -8.57
CA ILE A 834 -18.13 -62.89 -8.07
C ILE A 834 -19.63 -63.17 -7.94
N ASP A 835 -20.20 -62.92 -6.76
CA ASP A 835 -21.64 -62.95 -6.48
C ASP A 835 -22.27 -61.59 -6.80
N THR A 836 -21.76 -60.53 -6.17
CA THR A 836 -22.22 -59.15 -6.34
C THR A 836 -21.06 -58.17 -6.26
N ILE A 837 -21.26 -56.99 -6.83
CA ILE A 837 -20.38 -55.84 -6.68
C ILE A 837 -21.27 -54.67 -6.26
N GLU A 838 -20.89 -53.97 -5.21
CA GLU A 838 -21.68 -52.87 -4.64
C GLU A 838 -20.80 -51.63 -4.49
N ARG A 839 -21.21 -50.51 -5.10
CA ARG A 839 -20.57 -49.22 -4.90
C ARG A 839 -20.90 -48.70 -3.50
N GLN A 840 -19.90 -48.20 -2.79
CA GLN A 840 -20.06 -47.74 -1.41
C GLN A 840 -20.51 -46.27 -1.35
N ASP A 841 -20.88 -45.80 -0.14
CA ASP A 841 -21.22 -44.39 0.10
C ASP A 841 -20.07 -43.44 -0.27
N ASN A 842 -18.82 -43.91 -0.10
CA ASN A 842 -17.68 -43.32 -0.81
C ASN A 842 -17.66 -43.88 -2.23
N TRP A 843 -17.99 -43.02 -3.20
CA TRP A 843 -18.22 -43.39 -4.60
C TRP A 843 -16.97 -43.86 -5.34
N ASN A 844 -15.80 -43.77 -4.72
CA ASN A 844 -14.53 -44.27 -5.24
C ASN A 844 -14.32 -45.76 -4.92
N LEU A 845 -15.16 -46.36 -4.06
CA LEU A 845 -14.95 -47.70 -3.52
C LEU A 845 -16.02 -48.67 -4.01
N PHE A 846 -15.58 -49.89 -4.34
CA PHE A 846 -16.47 -51.02 -4.61
C PHE A 846 -16.13 -52.20 -3.73
N HIS A 847 -17.17 -52.84 -3.19
CA HIS A 847 -17.05 -54.13 -2.52
C HIS A 847 -17.44 -55.24 -3.48
N ILE A 848 -16.50 -56.13 -3.74
CA ILE A 848 -16.64 -57.32 -4.56
C ILE A 848 -16.90 -58.50 -3.61
N ASN A 849 -18.14 -58.97 -3.59
CA ASN A 849 -18.54 -60.12 -2.80
C ASN A 849 -18.36 -61.40 -3.62
N LEU A 850 -17.64 -62.36 -3.05
CA LEU A 850 -17.31 -63.65 -3.66
C LEU A 850 -18.26 -64.74 -3.12
N ASN A 851 -18.57 -65.73 -3.95
CA ASN A 851 -19.32 -66.92 -3.54
C ASN A 851 -18.49 -67.85 -2.62
N GLU A 852 -17.16 -67.76 -2.71
CA GLU A 852 -16.21 -68.56 -1.97
C GLU A 852 -15.43 -67.70 -0.97
N ASN A 853 -15.01 -68.31 0.15
CA ASN A 853 -14.11 -67.63 1.10
C ASN A 853 -12.69 -67.59 0.54
N LEU A 854 -12.01 -66.46 0.72
CA LEU A 854 -10.60 -66.24 0.41
C LEU A 854 -9.72 -67.22 1.20
N VAL A 855 -8.76 -67.86 0.51
CA VAL A 855 -7.87 -68.86 1.09
C VAL A 855 -6.53 -68.21 1.42
N ALA A 856 -6.10 -68.34 2.68
CA ALA A 856 -4.81 -67.84 3.14
C ALA A 856 -3.64 -68.33 2.26
N GLY A 857 -2.77 -67.39 1.89
CA GLY A 857 -1.60 -67.62 1.03
C GLY A 857 -1.86 -67.56 -0.47
N ASP A 858 -3.08 -67.23 -0.90
CA ASP A 858 -3.42 -67.04 -2.31
C ASP A 858 -3.13 -65.60 -2.77
N GLU A 859 -2.88 -65.41 -4.06
CA GLU A 859 -2.54 -64.12 -4.66
C GLU A 859 -3.03 -64.09 -6.11
N GLY A 860 -3.53 -62.94 -6.56
CA GLY A 860 -3.98 -62.74 -7.94
C GLY A 860 -4.44 -61.31 -8.17
N ASP A 861 -4.88 -61.04 -9.40
CA ASP A 861 -5.29 -59.72 -9.85
C ASP A 861 -6.78 -59.66 -10.12
N ILE A 862 -7.38 -58.54 -9.76
CA ILE A 862 -8.73 -58.14 -10.13
C ILE A 862 -8.60 -57.18 -11.31
N ILE A 863 -8.89 -57.68 -12.51
CA ILE A 863 -8.79 -56.92 -13.75
C ILE A 863 -10.15 -56.28 -14.03
N VAL A 864 -10.17 -54.97 -14.27
CA VAL A 864 -11.37 -54.20 -14.61
C VAL A 864 -11.31 -53.67 -16.05
N ASN A 865 -12.48 -53.55 -16.70
CA ASN A 865 -12.63 -53.00 -18.05
C ASN A 865 -14.00 -52.34 -18.20
N ASN A 866 -14.10 -51.23 -18.97
CA ASN A 866 -15.37 -50.55 -19.27
C ASN A 866 -16.17 -50.12 -18.03
N ILE A 867 -15.48 -49.84 -16.93
CA ILE A 867 -16.05 -49.12 -15.80
C ILE A 867 -15.84 -47.65 -16.09
N GLU A 868 -16.90 -46.86 -16.02
CA GLU A 868 -16.91 -45.43 -16.31
C GLU A 868 -16.96 -44.64 -14.99
N ASP A 869 -16.36 -43.45 -15.00
CA ASP A 869 -16.60 -42.43 -13.98
C ASP A 869 -18.03 -41.85 -14.10
N LEU A 870 -18.35 -40.84 -13.30
CA LEU A 870 -19.65 -40.16 -13.36
C LEU A 870 -19.86 -39.31 -14.63
N ASN A 871 -18.81 -39.13 -15.42
CA ASN A 871 -18.77 -38.30 -16.62
C ASN A 871 -18.73 -39.13 -17.92
N GLY A 872 -18.67 -40.46 -17.81
CA GLY A 872 -18.65 -41.40 -18.94
C GLY A 872 -17.25 -41.73 -19.46
N ASN A 873 -16.18 -41.36 -18.74
CA ASN A 873 -14.82 -41.72 -19.10
C ASN A 873 -14.50 -43.11 -18.55
N ALA A 874 -14.12 -44.03 -19.44
CA ALA A 874 -13.83 -45.40 -19.06
C ALA A 874 -12.41 -45.56 -18.52
N VAL A 875 -12.25 -46.37 -17.47
CA VAL A 875 -10.95 -46.86 -16.97
C VAL A 875 -10.12 -47.47 -18.10
N ALA A 876 -8.79 -47.32 -18.02
CA ALA A 876 -7.89 -47.91 -19.00
C ALA A 876 -8.13 -49.44 -19.18
N PRO A 877 -8.04 -49.97 -20.42
CA PRO A 877 -8.29 -51.39 -20.65
C PRO A 877 -7.29 -52.30 -19.91
N ASN A 878 -7.82 -53.30 -19.22
CA ASN A 878 -7.08 -54.25 -18.38
C ASN A 878 -6.38 -53.62 -17.16
N SER A 879 -6.89 -52.52 -16.61
CA SER A 879 -6.45 -52.03 -15.30
C SER A 879 -6.61 -53.13 -14.25
N SER A 880 -5.65 -53.27 -13.35
CA SER A 880 -5.59 -54.39 -12.41
C SER A 880 -5.27 -53.92 -11.00
N ALA A 881 -6.04 -54.41 -10.03
CA ALA A 881 -5.71 -54.31 -8.60
C ALA A 881 -5.25 -55.68 -8.10
N ASN A 882 -4.03 -55.74 -7.55
CA ASN A 882 -3.47 -56.94 -6.97
C ASN A 882 -4.09 -57.22 -5.59
N LEU A 883 -4.45 -58.48 -5.35
CA LEU A 883 -4.98 -58.96 -4.08
C LEU A 883 -4.04 -60.04 -3.52
N GLN A 884 -3.43 -59.76 -2.38
CA GLN A 884 -2.70 -60.76 -1.59
C GLN A 884 -3.54 -61.22 -0.40
N VAL A 885 -3.70 -62.54 -0.26
CA VAL A 885 -4.33 -63.16 0.92
C VAL A 885 -3.24 -63.65 1.86
N PRO A 886 -3.00 -62.99 3.02
CA PRO A 886 -1.85 -63.32 3.87
C PRO A 886 -1.85 -64.75 4.43
N ASN A 887 -0.67 -65.35 4.56
CA ASN A 887 -0.45 -66.63 5.24
C ASN A 887 -0.43 -66.45 6.77
N GLY A 888 -1.57 -66.23 7.43
CA GLY A 888 -1.59 -66.10 8.89
C GLY A 888 -2.81 -65.41 9.49
N ILE A 889 -2.65 -64.89 10.72
CA ILE A 889 -3.66 -64.05 11.37
C ILE A 889 -3.83 -62.80 10.52
N THR A 890 -5.08 -62.47 10.23
CA THR A 890 -5.55 -61.32 9.47
C THR A 890 -4.84 -60.03 9.90
N PRO A 891 -4.38 -59.19 8.95
CA PRO A 891 -4.17 -57.78 9.25
C PRO A 891 -5.51 -57.22 9.74
N HIS A 892 -5.57 -56.72 10.98
CA HIS A 892 -6.74 -56.00 11.44
C HIS A 892 -6.66 -54.58 10.88
N HIS A 893 -7.49 -54.27 9.88
CA HIS A 893 -7.75 -52.89 9.49
C HIS A 893 -8.58 -52.23 10.59
N ILE A 894 -8.11 -51.08 11.05
CA ILE A 894 -8.75 -50.26 12.08
C ILE A 894 -9.22 -49.00 11.37
N PHE A 895 -10.49 -48.64 11.54
CA PHE A 895 -11.01 -47.35 11.07
C PHE A 895 -10.92 -46.38 12.23
N ILE A 896 -10.17 -45.29 12.04
CA ILE A 896 -9.86 -44.32 13.08
C ILE A 896 -10.49 -43.02 12.64
N ASP A 897 -11.40 -42.48 13.44
CA ASP A 897 -12.22 -41.32 13.09
C ASP A 897 -11.57 -39.97 13.47
N GLY A 898 -10.33 -40.01 13.96
CA GLY A 898 -9.56 -38.84 14.39
C GLY A 898 -9.92 -38.35 15.80
N THR A 899 -10.71 -39.11 16.57
CA THR A 899 -11.10 -38.78 17.94
C THR A 899 -10.50 -39.76 18.94
N ASN A 900 -9.81 -39.27 19.97
CA ASN A 900 -9.15 -40.12 20.97
C ASN A 900 -10.15 -40.64 22.03
N ASP A 901 -10.99 -41.62 21.67
CA ASP A 901 -11.98 -42.21 22.56
C ASP A 901 -11.95 -43.75 22.67
N PHE A 902 -11.13 -44.43 21.86
CA PHE A 902 -10.97 -45.89 21.82
C PHE A 902 -12.29 -46.62 21.60
N ASP A 903 -13.01 -46.26 20.53
CA ASP A 903 -14.28 -46.89 20.15
C ASP A 903 -14.11 -48.41 19.95
N GLN A 904 -14.94 -49.19 20.65
CA GLN A 904 -14.83 -50.65 20.68
C GLN A 904 -15.19 -51.37 19.38
N THR A 905 -15.83 -50.67 18.45
CA THR A 905 -16.32 -51.21 17.19
C THR A 905 -15.38 -50.91 16.03
N THR A 906 -14.72 -49.75 16.02
CA THR A 906 -13.86 -49.29 14.91
C THR A 906 -12.37 -49.31 15.26
N GLU A 907 -12.01 -49.12 16.53
CA GLU A 907 -10.62 -48.88 16.98
C GLU A 907 -9.96 -50.09 17.70
N ARG A 908 -10.65 -51.24 17.75
CA ARG A 908 -10.23 -52.44 18.47
C ARG A 908 -9.50 -53.44 17.56
N ILE A 909 -8.26 -53.79 17.92
CA ILE A 909 -7.40 -54.70 17.12
C ILE A 909 -7.70 -56.17 17.39
N GLN A 910 -7.79 -56.60 18.65
CA GLN A 910 -7.91 -58.03 18.96
C GLN A 910 -8.69 -58.27 20.25
N ALA A 911 -9.48 -59.35 20.27
CA ALA A 911 -10.14 -59.87 21.47
C ALA A 911 -9.66 -61.29 21.76
N ASN A 912 -8.57 -61.42 22.54
CA ASN A 912 -8.17 -62.68 23.16
C ASN A 912 -8.09 -62.48 24.69
N THR A 913 -7.07 -62.96 25.41
CA THR A 913 -7.02 -62.83 26.89
C THR A 913 -6.93 -61.38 27.38
N ASP A 914 -6.46 -60.48 26.52
CA ASP A 914 -6.31 -59.05 26.76
C ASP A 914 -6.78 -58.31 25.49
N THR A 915 -7.48 -57.18 25.64
CA THR A 915 -8.05 -56.42 24.51
C THR A 915 -7.18 -55.21 24.20
N LEU A 916 -6.84 -55.01 22.92
CA LEU A 916 -5.97 -53.94 22.42
C LEU A 916 -6.74 -52.97 21.53
N PHE A 917 -6.49 -51.67 21.72
CA PHE A 917 -7.05 -50.56 20.94
C PHE A 917 -5.93 -49.67 20.38
N ILE A 918 -6.13 -49.12 19.19
CA ILE A 918 -5.22 -48.12 18.58
C ILE A 918 -6.05 -47.01 17.92
N THR A 919 -5.66 -45.76 18.16
CA THR A 919 -6.20 -44.53 17.53
C THR A 919 -5.07 -43.52 17.30
N TRP A 920 -5.26 -42.48 16.47
CA TRP A 920 -4.29 -41.41 16.23
C TRP A 920 -4.96 -40.08 15.88
N ASP A 921 -4.27 -38.98 16.15
CA ASP A 921 -4.59 -37.63 15.68
C ASP A 921 -3.40 -37.04 14.91
N GLU A 922 -3.50 -35.78 14.49
CA GLU A 922 -2.46 -35.09 13.69
C GLU A 922 -1.05 -35.14 14.32
N ASP A 923 -0.95 -35.29 15.65
CA ASP A 923 0.31 -35.20 16.38
C ASP A 923 0.76 -36.53 17.01
N TYR A 924 -0.16 -37.44 17.34
CA TYR A 924 0.14 -38.60 18.20
C TYR A 924 -0.58 -39.90 17.80
N LEU A 925 0.14 -41.02 17.98
CA LEU A 925 -0.40 -42.38 17.96
C LEU A 925 -0.67 -42.86 19.40
N TYR A 926 -1.89 -43.34 19.65
CA TYR A 926 -2.35 -43.82 20.95
C TYR A 926 -2.60 -45.33 20.94
N ILE A 927 -2.14 -46.02 21.98
CA ILE A 927 -2.27 -47.48 22.14
C ILE A 927 -2.84 -47.79 23.53
N GLY A 928 -4.01 -48.44 23.58
CA GLY A 928 -4.75 -48.73 24.80
C GLY A 928 -4.92 -50.23 25.06
N PHE A 929 -4.88 -50.64 26.33
CA PHE A 929 -5.12 -52.03 26.75
C PHE A 929 -6.25 -52.10 27.77
N GLU A 930 -7.20 -53.02 27.57
CA GLU A 930 -8.18 -53.36 28.59
C GLU A 930 -7.74 -54.62 29.34
N SER A 931 -7.62 -54.49 30.67
CA SER A 931 -7.33 -55.57 31.63
C SER A 931 -5.90 -56.15 31.66
N LEU A 932 -4.89 -55.48 31.09
CA LEU A 932 -3.49 -55.92 31.15
C LEU A 932 -2.71 -55.22 32.30
N ALA A 933 -2.16 -56.01 33.23
CA ALA A 933 -1.25 -55.52 34.28
C ALA A 933 0.23 -55.66 33.86
N LEU A 934 0.82 -54.56 33.37
CA LEU A 934 2.18 -54.52 32.81
C LEU A 934 3.30 -54.83 33.83
N ASP A 935 2.99 -54.76 35.11
CA ASP A 935 3.92 -54.89 36.24
C ASP A 935 4.31 -56.35 36.58
N ILE A 936 3.70 -57.37 35.97
CA ILE A 936 3.92 -58.79 36.34
C ILE A 936 4.31 -59.69 35.14
N LEU A 937 4.12 -59.27 33.88
CA LEU A 937 4.27 -60.15 32.71
C LEU A 937 5.31 -59.75 31.65
N GLY A 938 6.09 -58.68 31.87
CA GLY A 938 7.25 -58.33 31.05
C GLY A 938 7.08 -57.08 30.20
N ASP A 939 8.19 -56.62 29.64
CA ASP A 939 8.29 -55.40 28.83
C ASP A 939 7.39 -55.48 27.58
N PHE A 940 6.70 -54.38 27.28
CA PHE A 940 5.89 -54.21 26.08
C PHE A 940 6.75 -53.58 24.97
N PHE A 941 6.74 -54.20 23.78
CA PHE A 941 7.50 -53.73 22.62
C PHE A 941 6.54 -53.43 21.47
N VAL A 942 6.67 -52.24 20.89
CA VAL A 942 6.00 -51.84 19.66
C VAL A 942 7.07 -51.66 18.61
N ASN A 943 6.94 -52.36 17.48
CA ASN A 943 7.82 -52.19 16.34
C ASN A 943 7.02 -51.48 15.24
N LEU A 944 7.36 -50.23 14.95
CA LEU A 944 6.68 -49.40 13.96
C LEU A 944 7.55 -49.33 12.70
N ASP A 945 7.00 -49.77 11.59
CA ASP A 945 7.64 -49.64 10.27
C ASP A 945 7.06 -48.40 9.57
N VAL A 946 7.89 -47.37 9.40
CA VAL A 946 7.50 -46.08 8.79
C VAL A 946 7.99 -45.95 7.34
N ASN A 947 8.64 -46.98 6.78
CA ASN A 947 9.17 -46.93 5.42
C ASN A 947 8.36 -47.84 4.49
N GLN A 948 7.31 -47.30 3.87
CA GLN A 948 6.41 -48.08 3.01
C GLN A 948 7.00 -48.50 1.64
N ASN A 949 8.22 -48.06 1.31
CA ASN A 949 8.82 -48.28 -0.02
C ASN A 949 9.72 -49.53 -0.12
N ASP A 950 9.84 -50.35 0.92
CA ASP A 950 10.55 -51.63 0.88
C ASP A 950 9.60 -52.77 1.29
N THR A 951 9.28 -53.64 0.33
CA THR A 951 8.49 -54.89 0.55
C THR A 951 9.10 -55.87 1.57
N LEU A 952 10.30 -55.60 2.10
CA LEU A 952 10.95 -56.35 3.17
C LEU A 952 10.63 -55.69 4.51
N GLY A 953 9.46 -55.98 5.07
CA GLY A 953 9.05 -55.46 6.39
C GLY A 953 10.14 -55.61 7.46
N ALA A 954 10.10 -54.73 8.46
CA ALA A 954 11.06 -54.61 9.57
C ALA A 954 11.95 -55.85 9.83
N SER A 955 13.24 -55.75 9.50
CA SER A 955 14.18 -56.86 9.64
C SER A 955 14.30 -57.32 11.11
N THR A 956 14.40 -58.64 11.34
CA THR A 956 14.60 -59.20 12.69
C THR A 956 15.80 -58.55 13.40
N GLY A 957 15.50 -57.72 14.41
CA GLY A 957 16.51 -57.00 15.20
C GLY A 957 16.46 -55.47 15.10
N SER A 958 15.50 -54.89 14.36
CA SER A 958 15.11 -53.49 14.59
C SER A 958 14.36 -53.39 15.92
N TRP A 959 14.84 -52.51 16.80
CA TRP A 959 14.25 -52.22 18.10
C TRP A 959 13.66 -50.83 18.08
#